data_AF-I3JXZ6-F1
#
_entry.id   AF-I3JXZ6-F1
#
_cell.length_a   1.000
_cell.length_b   1.000
_cell.length_c   1.000
_cell.angle_alpha   90.00
_cell.angle_beta   90.00
_cell.angle_gamma   90.00
#
_symmetry.space_group_name_H-M   'P 1'
#
loop_
_entity.id
_entity.type
_entity.pdbx_description
1 polymer ?
#
loop_
_entity_poly.entity_id
_entity_poly.type
_entity_poly.pdbx_seq_one_letter_code
_entity_poly.pdbx_strand_id
1 'polypeptide(L)'
;MDDLVTGLVLAVCLFHLNTALAVCLDDLSQRTMLTGAKVGTVESSVNCKLQGSTRPPAFSKDGDFIIGGAFSLHSYTQTAYNNYTNMPAPVKCKGRSTAVVVVAFASFGDMKILLEELSREPFPPRQWIGSESWVTSTELTQYSFCAGAIGFGIQKSEIPGLRDFLLNLSPTQVSASPVLTEFWEDAFNCSLKKTPVTEKKVCDGNEDIQNLQSEYTDTSQLRIANMVYKAVYAIAHAIHNAVCQKTNAIAKCDKLIKLKSNRVLTELKKVNFSQNGYDVSFNANGDPVAIYDLVNWQKSGSGIIEIVTVGLYDASLRVGHEFKINRNITWMENSRKVPVSVCTKSCPPGTRKMLQKGKPICCYDCIACPEGEISNITDSADCLPCHKEFWPNAKRDTCIPKTVEFLSFQDILGIILATLSILGALLGIITAAVFFYHRTSPIVRANNSELSFLLLISLTLCFLCSLTFIGAPSEWSCMLRHTAFGITFVLCISCVLGKTIVVLMAFKATLPGSNVMKWFGPPQQRMTVVSFTFIQVLICSFWLVFSPPFPIKNLTTYKEKIILECDLGSAVGFWAVLGYIGLLAAFCFVLAVLARKLPDNFNEAKLITFSMLIFCAVWITFIPAYVSSPGKFTVVVEIFAILASSFGLIIFIFAPKCFIILFKPEKNTKKYLMNKNQS
;
A
#
# COMPACT_ATOMS: atom_id res chain seq x y z
N MET A 1 1.12 50.05 -45.07
CA MET A 1 2.01 49.19 -44.27
C MET A 1 1.48 49.07 -42.85
N ASP A 2 0.93 50.16 -42.30
CA ASP A 2 0.34 50.22 -40.95
C ASP A 2 -0.83 49.24 -40.74
N ASP A 3 -1.69 48.99 -41.73
CA ASP A 3 -2.79 48.00 -41.59
C ASP A 3 -2.32 46.54 -41.52
N LEU A 4 -1.17 46.22 -42.13
CA LEU A 4 -0.55 44.90 -42.01
C LEU A 4 0.07 44.74 -40.62
N VAL A 5 0.67 45.81 -40.10
CA VAL A 5 1.21 45.88 -38.73
C VAL A 5 0.09 45.79 -37.70
N THR A 6 -1.04 46.49 -37.86
CA THR A 6 -2.19 46.39 -36.93
C THR A 6 -2.85 45.01 -36.97
N GLY A 7 -2.95 44.37 -38.13
CA GLY A 7 -3.43 42.99 -38.25
C GLY A 7 -2.47 41.97 -37.63
N LEU A 8 -1.16 42.18 -37.78
CA LEU A 8 -0.13 41.39 -37.12
C LEU A 8 -0.13 41.62 -35.62
N VAL A 9 -0.32 42.87 -35.16
CA VAL A 9 -0.41 43.24 -33.74
C VAL A 9 -1.69 42.68 -33.11
N LEU A 10 -2.83 42.64 -33.81
CA LEU A 10 -4.03 41.95 -33.28
C LEU A 10 -3.82 40.44 -33.20
N ALA A 11 -3.16 39.84 -34.21
CA ALA A 11 -2.81 38.42 -34.20
C ALA A 11 -1.78 38.10 -33.10
N VAL A 12 -0.83 38.99 -32.84
CA VAL A 12 0.18 38.90 -31.78
C VAL A 12 -0.41 39.23 -30.40
N CYS A 13 -1.40 40.10 -30.29
CA CYS A 13 -2.17 40.33 -29.06
C CYS A 13 -3.07 39.14 -28.73
N LEU A 14 -3.69 38.51 -29.74
CA LEU A 14 -4.38 37.22 -29.59
C LEU A 14 -3.39 36.10 -29.25
N PHE A 15 -2.16 36.15 -29.79
CA PHE A 15 -1.06 35.25 -29.43
C PHE A 15 -0.60 35.49 -27.98
N HIS A 16 -0.53 36.74 -27.50
CA HIS A 16 -0.19 37.09 -26.12
C HIS A 16 -1.32 36.75 -25.13
N LEU A 17 -2.57 36.84 -25.54
CA LEU A 17 -3.71 36.36 -24.74
C LEU A 17 -3.72 34.83 -24.65
N ASN A 18 -3.41 34.14 -25.75
CA ASN A 18 -3.30 32.67 -25.81
C ASN A 18 -2.07 32.13 -25.07
N THR A 19 -0.94 32.81 -25.17
CA THR A 19 0.26 32.45 -24.40
C THR A 19 0.11 32.82 -22.94
N ALA A 20 -0.56 33.92 -22.56
CA ALA A 20 -0.83 34.21 -21.15
C ALA A 20 -1.78 33.19 -20.50
N LEU A 21 -2.79 32.69 -21.22
CA LEU A 21 -3.65 31.60 -20.72
C LEU A 21 -2.94 30.24 -20.70
N ALA A 22 -2.14 29.90 -21.73
CA ALA A 22 -1.39 28.64 -21.76
C ALA A 22 -0.25 28.60 -20.73
N VAL A 23 0.48 29.71 -20.56
CA VAL A 23 1.57 29.84 -19.58
C VAL A 23 1.04 29.87 -18.14
N CYS A 24 -0.15 30.44 -17.88
CA CYS A 24 -0.82 30.30 -16.58
C CYS A 24 -1.24 28.86 -16.27
N LEU A 25 -1.48 28.01 -17.28
CA LEU A 25 -1.82 26.60 -17.10
C LEU A 25 -0.57 25.71 -16.91
N ASP A 26 0.55 26.03 -17.58
CA ASP A 26 1.82 25.34 -17.38
C ASP A 26 2.45 25.64 -16.01
N ASP A 27 2.34 26.86 -15.50
CA ASP A 27 2.91 27.25 -14.18
C ASP A 27 2.19 26.58 -12.99
N LEU A 28 0.97 26.05 -13.20
CA LEU A 28 0.27 25.20 -12.21
C LEU A 28 0.66 23.71 -12.30
N SER A 29 1.11 23.23 -13.47
CA SER A 29 1.44 21.81 -13.69
C SER A 29 2.91 21.48 -13.40
N GLN A 30 3.81 22.46 -13.43
CA GLN A 30 5.26 22.21 -13.42
C GLN A 30 5.89 22.14 -12.02
N ARG A 31 5.10 22.26 -10.95
CA ARG A 31 5.56 22.06 -9.56
C ARG A 31 5.62 20.59 -9.10
N THR A 32 5.48 19.61 -9.99
CA THR A 32 5.45 18.19 -9.60
C THR A 32 6.15 17.26 -10.58
N MET A 33 7.38 17.55 -11.02
CA MET A 33 8.27 16.51 -11.56
C MET A 33 9.73 16.92 -11.46
N LEU A 34 10.45 16.36 -10.48
CA LEU A 34 11.91 16.21 -10.54
C LEU A 34 12.33 15.16 -9.50
N THR A 35 12.51 13.91 -9.92
CA THR A 35 13.62 13.03 -9.49
C THR A 35 13.68 11.82 -10.42
N GLY A 36 14.89 11.46 -10.85
CA GLY A 36 15.09 10.21 -11.60
C GLY A 36 16.40 10.12 -12.38
N ALA A 37 17.56 10.27 -11.71
CA ALA A 37 18.83 9.83 -12.27
C ALA A 37 19.15 8.43 -11.74
N LYS A 38 19.22 7.44 -12.64
CA LYS A 38 19.67 6.07 -12.37
C LYS A 38 21.20 6.03 -12.32
N VAL A 39 21.75 5.39 -11.30
CA VAL A 39 23.11 4.82 -11.32
C VAL A 39 22.97 3.33 -11.05
N GLY A 40 23.46 2.52 -11.97
CA GLY A 40 23.52 1.07 -11.85
C GLY A 40 24.79 0.64 -11.14
N THR A 41 24.66 -0.34 -10.25
CA THR A 41 25.76 -1.18 -9.79
C THR A 41 25.30 -2.63 -9.75
N VAL A 42 26.20 -3.48 -10.24
CA VAL A 42 26.06 -4.92 -10.46
C VAL A 42 26.06 -5.64 -9.10
N GLU A 43 25.03 -6.45 -8.82
CA GLU A 43 25.01 -7.39 -7.69
C GLU A 43 25.09 -8.84 -8.19
N SER A 44 26.07 -9.56 -7.65
CA SER A 44 26.32 -10.98 -7.88
C SER A 44 25.19 -11.84 -7.31
N SER A 45 24.61 -12.70 -8.14
CA SER A 45 23.56 -13.64 -7.73
C SER A 45 24.11 -14.71 -6.79
N VAL A 46 23.70 -14.68 -5.52
CA VAL A 46 23.78 -15.86 -4.63
C VAL A 46 22.40 -16.53 -4.66
N ASN A 47 22.36 -17.71 -5.29
CA ASN A 47 21.15 -18.48 -5.46
C ASN A 47 20.85 -19.25 -4.15
N CYS A 48 20.00 -18.69 -3.29
CA CYS A 48 19.58 -19.36 -2.06
C CYS A 48 18.36 -20.26 -2.33
N LYS A 49 18.45 -21.54 -1.95
CA LYS A 49 17.35 -22.50 -2.06
C LYS A 49 16.83 -22.84 -0.66
N LEU A 50 15.52 -22.73 -0.46
CA LEU A 50 14.84 -23.02 0.81
C LEU A 50 15.02 -24.50 1.20
N GLN A 51 15.69 -24.78 2.32
CA GLN A 51 15.76 -26.14 2.89
C GLN A 51 14.56 -26.40 3.82
N GLY A 52 13.41 -26.70 3.22
CA GLY A 52 12.24 -27.24 3.93
C GLY A 52 11.44 -26.23 4.77
N SER A 53 10.20 -26.62 5.12
CA SER A 53 9.35 -25.85 6.02
C SER A 53 9.65 -26.21 7.47
N THR A 54 9.88 -25.20 8.30
CA THR A 54 9.92 -25.37 9.76
C THR A 54 8.52 -25.76 10.23
N ARG A 55 8.28 -27.05 10.46
CA ARG A 55 7.15 -27.46 11.31
C ARG A 55 7.38 -26.82 12.67
N PRO A 56 6.42 -26.05 13.23
CA PRO A 56 6.58 -25.49 14.56
C PRO A 56 6.81 -26.64 15.56
N PRO A 57 7.67 -26.48 16.58
CA PRO A 57 7.75 -27.44 17.67
C PRO A 57 6.37 -27.57 18.34
N ALA A 58 6.08 -28.74 18.89
CA ALA A 58 4.78 -29.19 19.42
C ALA A 58 4.20 -28.37 20.61
N PHE A 59 4.64 -27.13 20.82
CA PHE A 59 4.29 -26.25 21.93
C PHE A 59 3.60 -24.95 21.48
N SER A 60 2.61 -25.02 20.58
CA SER A 60 1.84 -23.83 20.17
C SER A 60 0.40 -24.16 19.82
N LYS A 61 -0.54 -23.39 20.40
CA LYS A 61 -1.99 -23.35 20.10
C LYS A 61 -2.47 -21.90 20.21
N ASP A 62 -3.47 -21.50 19.42
CA ASP A 62 -4.07 -20.17 19.49
C ASP A 62 -4.61 -19.88 20.89
N GLY A 63 -4.10 -18.83 21.54
CA GLY A 63 -4.50 -18.39 22.88
C GLY A 63 -3.50 -18.67 24.00
N ASP A 64 -2.46 -19.48 23.76
CA ASP A 64 -1.47 -19.84 24.77
C ASP A 64 -0.05 -19.39 24.34
N PHE A 65 0.72 -18.88 25.31
CA PHE A 65 2.04 -18.23 25.20
C PHE A 65 2.88 -18.59 23.96
N ILE A 66 3.10 -17.61 23.09
CA ILE A 66 4.05 -17.72 21.98
C ILE A 66 5.46 -17.38 22.49
N ILE A 67 6.33 -18.39 22.58
CA ILE A 67 7.78 -18.17 22.78
C ILE A 67 8.34 -17.70 21.43
N GLY A 68 8.49 -16.38 21.26
CA GLY A 68 8.92 -15.72 20.01
C GLY A 68 10.38 -15.99 19.57
N GLY A 69 11.08 -16.90 20.25
CA GLY A 69 12.44 -17.35 19.94
C GLY A 69 13.24 -17.67 21.21
N ALA A 70 14.02 -18.75 21.18
CA ALA A 70 15.06 -19.03 22.17
C ALA A 70 16.39 -18.47 21.64
N PHE A 71 16.95 -17.48 22.32
CA PHE A 71 18.22 -16.87 21.93
C PHE A 71 19.24 -17.13 23.03
N SER A 72 20.42 -17.62 22.67
CA SER A 72 21.56 -17.64 23.59
C SER A 72 21.94 -16.19 23.92
N LEU A 73 21.94 -15.83 25.20
CA LEU A 73 22.36 -14.51 25.68
C LEU A 73 23.89 -14.30 25.61
N HIS A 74 24.61 -15.13 24.86
CA HIS A 74 26.04 -14.95 24.58
C HIS A 74 26.27 -14.83 23.08
N SER A 75 26.34 -13.57 22.61
CA SER A 75 26.74 -13.27 21.23
C SER A 75 28.26 -13.38 21.02
N TYR A 76 29.06 -13.37 22.09
CA TYR A 76 30.52 -13.55 22.06
C TYR A 76 30.99 -14.08 23.43
N THR A 77 31.44 -15.32 23.51
CA THR A 77 32.29 -15.77 24.63
C THR A 77 33.73 -15.41 24.27
N GLN A 78 34.23 -14.32 24.84
CA GLN A 78 35.68 -14.14 24.92
C GLN A 78 36.15 -15.17 25.96
N THR A 79 36.68 -16.31 25.51
CA THR A 79 37.31 -17.28 26.40
C THR A 79 38.56 -16.62 26.99
N ALA A 80 38.42 -16.00 28.16
CA ALA A 80 39.55 -15.57 28.96
C ALA A 80 40.22 -16.83 29.51
N TYR A 81 41.50 -17.01 29.18
CA TYR A 81 42.30 -18.09 29.77
C TYR A 81 42.58 -17.70 31.23
N ASN A 82 41.80 -18.23 32.17
CA ASN A 82 41.98 -17.95 33.59
C ASN A 82 43.18 -18.76 34.09
N ASN A 83 44.28 -18.09 34.41
CA ASN A 83 45.48 -18.70 35.00
C ASN A 83 45.38 -18.89 36.52
N TYR A 84 44.24 -18.53 37.13
CA TYR A 84 43.93 -18.64 38.56
C TYR A 84 44.96 -18.01 39.52
N THR A 85 45.82 -17.11 39.04
CA THR A 85 46.82 -16.42 39.86
C THR A 85 46.34 -15.06 40.38
N ASN A 86 45.26 -14.50 39.81
CA ASN A 86 44.65 -13.24 40.23
C ASN A 86 43.12 -13.37 40.23
N MET A 87 42.45 -12.62 41.09
CA MET A 87 40.98 -12.54 41.08
C MET A 87 40.51 -11.96 39.73
N PRO A 88 39.60 -12.64 39.01
CA PRO A 88 39.09 -12.13 37.73
C PRO A 88 38.42 -10.76 37.92
N ALA A 89 38.55 -9.89 36.93
CA ALA A 89 37.78 -8.65 36.92
C ALA A 89 36.27 -8.97 36.93
N PRO A 90 35.44 -8.19 37.64
CA PRO A 90 34.00 -8.41 37.67
C PRO A 90 33.42 -8.39 36.27
N VAL A 91 32.55 -9.36 35.97
CA VAL A 91 31.93 -9.51 34.65
C VAL A 91 31.03 -8.30 34.40
N LYS A 92 31.35 -7.50 33.37
CA LYS A 92 30.53 -6.36 32.95
C LYS A 92 29.66 -6.77 31.78
N CYS A 93 28.35 -6.86 32.00
CA CYS A 93 27.38 -7.03 30.93
C CYS A 93 27.45 -5.84 29.96
N LYS A 94 27.84 -6.08 28.69
CA LYS A 94 27.79 -5.07 27.63
C LYS A 94 26.46 -5.19 26.87
N GLY A 95 25.65 -4.14 26.93
CA GLY A 95 24.41 -4.01 26.17
C GLY A 95 23.15 -4.12 27.04
N ARG A 96 22.17 -3.27 26.76
CA ARG A 96 20.87 -3.25 27.45
C ARG A 96 19.87 -4.07 26.62
N SER A 97 19.45 -5.23 27.13
CA SER A 97 18.41 -6.04 26.48
C SER A 97 17.02 -5.45 26.72
N THR A 98 16.20 -5.41 25.67
CA THR A 98 14.78 -5.03 25.74
C THR A 98 13.86 -6.19 26.11
N ALA A 99 14.37 -7.43 26.15
CA ALA A 99 13.58 -8.61 26.46
C ALA A 99 13.07 -8.57 27.91
N VAL A 100 11.75 -8.73 28.09
CA VAL A 100 11.09 -8.67 29.40
C VAL A 100 10.96 -10.06 30.03
N VAL A 101 10.88 -11.11 29.20
CA VAL A 101 10.77 -12.51 29.65
C VAL A 101 12.11 -13.20 29.47
N VAL A 102 12.56 -13.93 30.50
CA VAL A 102 13.82 -14.68 30.53
C VAL A 102 13.50 -16.15 30.77
N VAL A 103 13.89 -17.02 29.84
CA VAL A 103 13.84 -18.48 30.01
C VAL A 103 15.19 -18.94 30.55
N ALA A 104 15.23 -19.35 31.80
CA ALA A 104 16.44 -19.80 32.48
C ALA A 104 16.41 -21.32 32.64
N PHE A 105 16.98 -22.01 31.66
CA PHE A 105 17.23 -23.45 31.73
C PHE A 105 18.62 -23.67 32.36
N ALA A 106 18.68 -23.61 33.68
CA ALA A 106 19.90 -23.67 34.46
C ALA A 106 19.79 -24.72 35.57
N SER A 107 20.95 -25.16 36.08
CA SER A 107 21.00 -25.93 37.32
C SER A 107 20.76 -25.01 38.52
N PHE A 108 20.40 -25.60 39.65
CA PHE A 108 20.22 -24.87 40.91
C PHE A 108 21.45 -24.01 41.27
N GLY A 109 22.65 -24.60 41.21
CA GLY A 109 23.89 -23.92 41.60
C GLY A 109 24.22 -22.72 40.72
N ASP A 110 24.09 -22.87 39.40
CA ASP A 110 24.33 -21.78 38.45
C ASP A 110 23.31 -20.65 38.63
N MET A 111 22.04 -21.02 38.86
CA MET A 111 20.96 -20.05 39.07
C MET A 111 21.17 -19.28 40.38
N LYS A 112 21.60 -19.95 41.46
CA LYS A 112 21.91 -19.30 42.74
C LYS A 112 22.98 -18.23 42.55
N ILE A 113 24.09 -18.56 41.91
CA ILE A 113 25.18 -17.59 41.63
C ILE A 113 24.65 -16.41 40.81
N LEU A 114 23.85 -16.67 39.77
CA LEU A 114 23.26 -15.61 38.95
C LEU A 114 22.35 -14.68 39.78
N LEU A 115 21.48 -15.23 40.63
CA LEU A 115 20.55 -14.46 41.45
C LEU A 115 21.29 -13.66 42.54
N GLU A 116 22.35 -14.22 43.13
CA GLU A 116 23.23 -13.50 44.05
C GLU A 116 23.89 -12.29 43.37
N GLU A 117 24.44 -12.46 42.17
CA GLU A 117 25.04 -11.35 41.43
C GLU A 117 24.00 -10.30 41.02
N LEU A 118 22.81 -10.73 40.57
CA LEU A 118 21.71 -9.82 40.23
C LEU A 118 21.16 -9.06 41.45
N SER A 119 21.34 -9.58 42.66
CA SER A 119 20.90 -8.92 43.89
C SER A 119 21.78 -7.72 44.30
N ARG A 120 22.99 -7.61 43.75
CA ARG A 120 23.96 -6.56 44.11
C ARG A 120 23.61 -5.18 43.56
N GLU A 121 22.95 -5.13 42.40
CA GLU A 121 22.53 -3.86 41.78
C GLU A 121 21.08 -3.93 41.31
N PRO A 122 20.31 -2.83 41.43
CA PRO A 122 18.93 -2.81 40.96
C PRO A 122 18.88 -2.97 39.44
N PHE A 123 18.18 -4.00 38.96
CA PHE A 123 17.95 -4.24 37.54
C PHE A 123 16.44 -4.15 37.19
N PRO A 124 16.08 -3.87 35.92
CA PRO A 124 14.68 -3.78 35.51
C PRO A 124 13.93 -5.09 35.81
N PRO A 125 12.69 -5.03 36.31
CA PRO A 125 11.87 -6.22 36.54
C PRO A 125 11.81 -7.12 35.31
N ARG A 126 11.97 -8.43 35.50
CA ARG A 126 11.89 -9.44 34.45
C ARG A 126 10.91 -10.54 34.85
N GLN A 127 10.23 -11.09 33.87
CA GLN A 127 9.45 -12.31 34.03
C GLN A 127 10.36 -13.52 33.83
N TRP A 128 10.41 -14.42 34.80
CA TRP A 128 11.25 -15.62 34.73
C TRP A 128 10.43 -16.85 34.37
N ILE A 129 11.00 -17.68 33.48
CA ILE A 129 10.53 -19.02 33.17
C ILE A 129 11.64 -19.99 33.53
N GLY A 130 11.40 -20.84 34.53
CA GLY A 130 12.43 -21.70 35.13
C GLY A 130 12.37 -23.16 34.73
N SER A 131 13.55 -23.79 34.70
CA SER A 131 13.69 -25.25 34.70
C SER A 131 13.34 -25.84 36.06
N GLU A 132 13.02 -27.14 36.04
CA GLU A 132 12.69 -27.94 37.22
C GLU A 132 13.73 -27.80 38.34
N SER A 133 15.00 -27.80 37.98
CA SER A 133 16.12 -27.78 38.93
C SER A 133 16.10 -26.62 39.93
N TRP A 134 15.49 -25.47 39.60
CA TRP A 134 15.53 -24.28 40.45
C TRP A 134 14.15 -23.68 40.75
N VAL A 135 13.18 -23.85 39.85
CA VAL A 135 11.86 -23.22 40.00
C VAL A 135 11.05 -23.79 41.17
N THR A 136 11.38 -25.00 41.63
CA THR A 136 10.78 -25.62 42.82
C THR A 136 11.63 -25.48 44.09
N SER A 137 12.76 -24.77 44.04
CA SER A 137 13.62 -24.55 45.20
C SER A 137 13.04 -23.48 46.11
N THR A 138 12.80 -23.84 47.37
CA THR A 138 12.36 -22.91 48.42
C THR A 138 13.46 -21.96 48.85
N GLU A 139 14.73 -22.33 48.76
CA GLU A 139 15.87 -21.46 49.10
C GLU A 139 15.91 -20.21 48.19
N LEU A 140 15.64 -20.37 46.90
CA LEU A 140 15.70 -19.27 45.94
C LEU A 140 14.50 -18.31 46.04
N THR A 141 13.46 -18.60 46.82
CA THR A 141 12.32 -17.69 46.98
C THR A 141 12.67 -16.43 47.77
N GLN A 142 13.83 -16.40 48.44
CA GLN A 142 14.37 -15.20 49.08
C GLN A 142 14.63 -14.05 48.08
N TYR A 143 14.86 -14.38 46.80
CA TYR A 143 15.09 -13.39 45.74
C TYR A 143 13.76 -12.79 45.25
N SER A 144 13.29 -11.76 45.96
CA SER A 144 11.96 -11.18 45.74
C SER A 144 11.70 -10.64 44.32
N PHE A 145 12.75 -10.29 43.58
CA PHE A 145 12.66 -9.83 42.19
C PHE A 145 12.28 -10.93 41.19
N CYS A 146 12.29 -12.20 41.61
CA CYS A 146 11.75 -13.34 40.86
C CYS A 146 10.27 -13.61 41.16
N ALA A 147 9.60 -12.74 41.91
CA ALA A 147 8.15 -12.83 42.11
C ALA A 147 7.41 -12.94 40.76
N GLY A 148 6.48 -13.88 40.68
CA GLY A 148 5.77 -14.23 39.46
C GLY A 148 6.50 -15.21 38.54
N ALA A 149 7.69 -15.72 38.90
CA ALA A 149 8.36 -16.78 38.15
C ALA A 149 7.42 -17.99 37.93
N ILE A 150 7.56 -18.64 36.78
CA ILE A 150 6.73 -19.79 36.40
C ILE A 150 7.63 -20.90 35.84
N GLY A 151 7.27 -22.15 36.05
CA GLY A 151 8.01 -23.27 35.47
C GLY A 151 7.38 -24.60 35.79
N PHE A 152 8.07 -25.67 35.42
CA PHE A 152 7.59 -27.04 35.60
C PHE A 152 8.33 -27.72 36.74
N GLY A 153 7.59 -28.37 37.62
CA GLY A 153 8.10 -29.19 38.72
C GLY A 153 7.68 -30.65 38.56
N ILE A 154 8.53 -31.60 38.94
CA ILE A 154 8.11 -33.01 39.08
C ILE A 154 7.01 -33.11 40.12
N GLN A 155 5.95 -33.89 39.88
CA GLN A 155 4.83 -34.00 40.82
C GLN A 155 5.26 -34.39 42.24
N LYS A 156 4.74 -33.66 43.23
CA LYS A 156 4.97 -33.97 44.65
C LYS A 156 4.31 -35.31 44.99
N SER A 157 4.95 -36.13 45.82
CA SER A 157 4.29 -37.30 46.41
C SER A 157 4.52 -37.34 47.89
N GLU A 158 3.51 -37.80 48.62
CA GLU A 158 3.70 -38.27 49.98
C GLU A 158 4.31 -39.68 49.90
N ILE A 159 5.37 -39.93 50.66
CA ILE A 159 6.01 -41.25 50.77
C ILE A 159 5.70 -41.77 52.18
N PRO A 160 4.77 -42.74 52.33
CA PRO A 160 4.36 -43.24 53.63
C PRO A 160 5.54 -43.78 54.44
N GLY A 161 5.62 -43.39 55.71
CA GLY A 161 6.67 -43.83 56.65
C GLY A 161 8.07 -43.25 56.42
N LEU A 162 8.30 -42.46 55.35
CA LEU A 162 9.63 -41.89 55.09
C LEU A 162 10.04 -40.90 56.18
N ARG A 163 9.11 -40.04 56.64
CA ARG A 163 9.41 -39.09 57.71
C ARG A 163 9.85 -39.81 58.98
N ASP A 164 9.07 -40.81 59.42
CA ASP A 164 9.37 -41.57 60.62
C ASP A 164 10.72 -42.30 60.48
N PHE A 165 11.02 -42.83 59.29
CA PHE A 165 12.31 -43.44 58.99
C PHE A 165 13.48 -42.44 59.08
N LEU A 166 13.34 -41.25 58.50
CA LEU A 166 14.38 -40.22 58.51
C LEU A 166 14.64 -39.66 59.92
N LEU A 167 13.59 -39.56 60.74
CA LEU A 167 13.67 -39.08 62.13
C LEU A 167 14.13 -40.15 63.12
N ASN A 168 14.03 -41.43 62.77
CA ASN A 168 14.45 -42.54 63.62
C ASN A 168 15.96 -42.83 63.47
N LEU A 169 16.78 -41.86 63.88
CA LEU A 169 18.25 -41.97 63.89
C LEU A 169 18.77 -42.09 65.32
N SER A 170 19.42 -43.21 65.61
CA SER A 170 20.18 -43.38 66.86
C SER A 170 21.62 -42.86 66.70
N PRO A 171 22.26 -42.37 67.79
CA PRO A 171 23.65 -41.91 67.75
C PRO A 171 24.64 -42.95 67.20
N THR A 172 24.36 -44.25 67.38
CA THR A 172 25.17 -45.35 66.84
C THR A 172 25.04 -45.46 65.32
N GLN A 173 23.85 -45.28 64.76
CA GLN A 173 23.63 -45.25 63.31
C GLN A 173 24.28 -44.02 62.66
N VAL A 174 24.17 -42.87 63.33
CA VAL A 174 24.81 -41.62 62.89
C VAL A 174 26.33 -41.78 62.83
N SER A 175 26.93 -42.32 63.89
CA SER A 175 28.38 -42.56 63.97
C SER A 175 28.89 -43.63 63.00
N ALA A 176 28.02 -44.52 62.53
CA ALA A 176 28.36 -45.58 61.59
C ALA A 176 28.42 -45.10 60.13
N SER A 177 27.84 -43.95 59.81
CA SER A 177 27.82 -43.37 58.46
C SER A 177 28.56 -42.04 58.43
N PRO A 178 29.65 -41.90 57.65
CA PRO A 178 30.36 -40.63 57.52
C PRO A 178 29.45 -39.45 57.11
N VAL A 179 28.47 -39.72 56.23
CA VAL A 179 27.52 -38.70 55.75
C VAL A 179 26.55 -38.27 56.84
N LEU A 180 26.03 -39.22 57.64
CA LEU A 180 25.14 -38.87 58.75
C LEU A 180 25.89 -38.17 59.87
N THR A 181 27.14 -38.54 60.12
CA THR A 181 28.03 -37.85 61.06
C THR A 181 28.18 -36.38 60.66
N GLU A 182 28.54 -36.11 59.41
CA GLU A 182 28.68 -34.74 58.89
C GLU A 182 27.38 -33.94 59.00
N PHE A 183 26.26 -34.52 58.57
CA PHE A 183 24.94 -33.90 58.70
C PHE A 183 24.59 -33.57 60.16
N TRP A 184 24.81 -34.50 61.08
CA TRP A 184 24.46 -34.32 62.49
C TRP A 184 25.33 -33.24 63.16
N GLU A 185 26.64 -33.25 62.87
CA GLU A 185 27.59 -32.26 63.39
C GLU A 185 27.34 -30.85 62.83
N ASP A 186 26.88 -30.73 61.58
CA ASP A 186 26.48 -29.47 60.98
C ASP A 186 25.13 -28.97 61.54
N ALA A 187 24.11 -29.83 61.52
CA ALA A 187 22.75 -29.50 61.95
C ALA A 187 22.67 -29.04 63.42
N PHE A 188 23.41 -29.69 64.32
CA PHE A 188 23.43 -29.35 65.74
C PHE A 188 24.64 -28.51 66.15
N ASN A 189 25.50 -28.14 65.19
CA ASN A 189 26.74 -27.39 65.42
C ASN A 189 27.60 -27.98 66.56
N CYS A 190 27.74 -29.31 66.57
CA CYS A 190 28.48 -30.08 67.58
C CYS A 190 29.47 -31.06 66.92
N SER A 191 30.29 -31.75 67.72
CA SER A 191 31.23 -32.77 67.26
C SER A 191 30.99 -34.08 67.99
N LEU A 192 30.78 -35.18 67.25
CA LEU A 192 30.56 -36.53 67.80
C LEU A 192 31.88 -37.15 68.28
N LYS A 193 33.01 -36.71 67.72
CA LYS A 193 34.35 -37.08 68.16
C LYS A 193 35.01 -35.91 68.88
N LYS A 194 35.73 -36.20 69.96
CA LYS A 194 36.53 -35.20 70.67
C LYS A 194 37.85 -35.00 69.93
N THR A 195 37.87 -34.11 68.95
CA THR A 195 39.10 -33.71 68.23
C THR A 195 39.68 -32.45 68.86
N PRO A 196 40.97 -32.44 69.26
CA PRO A 196 41.60 -31.29 69.92
C PRO A 196 41.82 -30.06 69.01
N VAL A 197 41.41 -30.14 67.75
CA VAL A 197 41.69 -29.13 66.70
C VAL A 197 40.45 -28.28 66.35
N THR A 198 39.25 -28.65 66.81
CA THR A 198 37.99 -27.96 66.49
C THR A 198 37.35 -27.38 67.75
N GLU A 199 37.05 -26.07 67.73
CA GLU A 199 36.36 -25.33 68.80
C GLU A 199 34.86 -25.70 68.97
N LYS A 200 34.36 -26.71 68.25
CA LYS A 200 32.95 -27.13 68.32
C LYS A 200 32.64 -27.87 69.63
N LYS A 201 31.47 -27.58 70.21
CA LYS A 201 30.95 -28.28 71.42
C LYS A 201 30.82 -29.79 71.12
N VAL A 202 31.17 -30.65 72.08
CA VAL A 202 30.93 -32.10 71.95
C VAL A 202 29.43 -32.37 72.04
N CYS A 203 28.90 -33.19 71.13
CA CYS A 203 27.49 -33.59 71.17
C CYS A 203 27.19 -34.33 72.48
N ASP A 204 26.14 -33.93 73.20
CA ASP A 204 25.84 -34.40 74.56
C ASP A 204 24.69 -35.41 74.63
N GLY A 205 24.10 -35.75 73.48
CA GLY A 205 23.02 -36.73 73.36
C GLY A 205 21.62 -36.16 73.57
N ASN A 206 21.49 -34.85 73.85
CA ASN A 206 20.19 -34.18 73.94
C ASN A 206 19.74 -33.56 72.61
N GLU A 207 20.47 -33.80 71.52
CA GLU A 207 20.12 -33.31 70.19
C GLU A 207 18.81 -33.95 69.71
N ASP A 208 17.81 -33.12 69.39
CA ASP A 208 16.49 -33.57 68.98
C ASP A 208 16.24 -33.30 67.49
N ILE A 209 16.31 -34.37 66.70
CA ILE A 209 16.06 -34.31 65.26
C ILE A 209 14.58 -34.08 64.93
N GLN A 210 13.64 -34.36 65.83
CA GLN A 210 12.20 -34.23 65.53
C GLN A 210 11.78 -32.77 65.33
N ASN A 211 12.44 -31.85 66.05
CA ASN A 211 12.18 -30.41 65.99
C ASN A 211 13.14 -29.67 65.05
N LEU A 212 14.13 -30.36 64.48
CA LEU A 212 15.08 -29.77 63.55
C LEU A 212 14.38 -29.44 62.23
N GLN A 213 14.41 -28.17 61.83
CA GLN A 213 13.99 -27.74 60.50
C GLN A 213 15.19 -27.77 59.56
N SER A 214 15.24 -28.74 58.65
CA SER A 214 16.26 -28.83 57.60
C SER A 214 15.67 -29.46 56.34
N GLU A 215 16.37 -29.35 55.21
CA GLU A 215 15.97 -30.02 53.97
C GLU A 215 15.92 -31.56 54.12
N TYR A 216 16.66 -32.12 55.07
CA TYR A 216 16.63 -33.54 55.38
C TYR A 216 15.33 -33.96 56.09
N THR A 217 14.84 -33.15 57.03
CA THR A 217 13.63 -33.46 57.80
C THR A 217 12.35 -33.00 57.11
N ASP A 218 12.45 -32.11 56.12
CA ASP A 218 11.31 -31.63 55.34
C ASP A 218 10.82 -32.67 54.33
N THR A 219 9.64 -33.23 54.62
CA THR A 219 8.94 -34.19 53.75
C THR A 219 7.77 -33.57 52.99
N SER A 220 7.61 -32.24 53.02
CA SER A 220 6.48 -31.53 52.38
C SER A 220 6.65 -31.33 50.87
N GLN A 221 7.88 -31.39 50.36
CA GLN A 221 8.23 -31.10 48.96
C GLN A 221 8.96 -32.27 48.27
N LEU A 222 8.58 -33.51 48.56
CA LEU A 222 9.23 -34.71 48.02
C LEU A 222 8.94 -34.93 46.52
N ARG A 223 9.68 -34.21 45.67
CA ARG A 223 9.60 -34.28 44.20
C ARG A 223 10.64 -35.24 43.61
N ILE A 224 11.93 -34.98 43.84
CA ILE A 224 13.02 -35.86 43.38
C ILE A 224 13.00 -37.20 44.12
N ALA A 225 12.77 -37.18 45.43
CA ALA A 225 12.63 -38.38 46.25
C ALA A 225 11.50 -39.30 45.74
N ASN A 226 10.41 -38.75 45.20
CA ASN A 226 9.35 -39.51 44.55
C ASN A 226 9.86 -40.27 43.32
N MET A 227 10.71 -39.67 42.49
CA MET A 227 11.29 -40.36 41.33
C MET A 227 12.22 -41.49 41.75
N VAL A 228 13.05 -41.26 42.80
CA VAL A 228 13.91 -42.32 43.36
C VAL A 228 13.05 -43.47 43.90
N TYR A 229 11.98 -43.15 44.63
CA TYR A 229 11.03 -44.14 45.15
C TYR A 229 10.42 -44.98 44.03
N LYS A 230 9.90 -44.34 42.98
CA LYS A 230 9.37 -45.03 41.79
C LYS A 230 10.41 -45.91 41.10
N ALA A 231 11.64 -45.43 40.95
CA ALA A 231 12.73 -46.17 40.31
C ALA A 231 13.08 -47.45 41.08
N VAL A 232 13.16 -47.38 42.41
CA VAL A 232 13.41 -48.55 43.27
C VAL A 232 12.29 -49.58 43.13
N TYR A 233 11.03 -49.15 43.14
CA TYR A 233 9.89 -50.05 42.93
C TYR A 233 9.89 -50.65 41.53
N ALA A 234 10.22 -49.88 40.49
CA ALA A 234 10.31 -50.40 39.12
C ALA A 234 11.35 -51.52 39.01
N ILE A 235 12.51 -51.36 39.65
CA ILE A 235 13.55 -52.40 39.73
C ILE A 235 13.04 -53.61 40.53
N ALA A 236 12.38 -53.39 41.67
CA ALA A 236 11.82 -54.47 42.49
C ALA A 236 10.77 -55.28 41.73
N HIS A 237 9.87 -54.63 41.00
CA HIS A 237 8.89 -55.28 40.12
C HIS A 237 9.56 -56.05 38.99
N ALA A 238 10.61 -55.50 38.37
CA ALA A 238 11.36 -56.19 37.33
C ALA A 238 12.04 -57.46 37.85
N ILE A 239 12.66 -57.40 39.04
CA ILE A 239 13.26 -58.57 39.69
C ILE A 239 12.19 -59.59 40.06
N HIS A 240 11.07 -59.14 40.64
CA HIS A 240 9.94 -60.00 40.99
C HIS A 240 9.41 -60.75 39.76
N ASN A 241 9.17 -60.05 38.65
CA ASN A 241 8.71 -60.66 37.40
C ASN A 241 9.75 -61.61 36.78
N ALA A 242 11.04 -61.39 37.03
CA ALA A 242 12.11 -62.25 36.54
C ALA A 242 12.24 -63.56 37.34
N VAL A 243 11.89 -63.60 38.63
CA VAL A 243 12.06 -64.77 39.52
C VAL A 243 10.75 -65.44 39.92
N CYS A 244 9.61 -64.75 39.80
CA CYS A 244 8.30 -65.25 40.18
C CYS A 244 7.45 -65.53 38.95
N GLN A 245 6.89 -66.74 38.88
CA GLN A 245 5.95 -67.12 37.84
C GLN A 245 4.54 -67.19 38.43
N LYS A 246 3.60 -66.45 37.82
CA LYS A 246 2.21 -66.40 38.26
C LYS A 246 1.47 -67.61 37.66
N THR A 247 1.13 -68.60 38.48
CA THR A 247 0.32 -69.75 38.07
C THR A 247 -0.87 -69.88 39.02
N ASN A 248 -2.10 -69.80 38.50
CA ASN A 248 -3.34 -69.96 39.28
C ASN A 248 -3.39 -69.13 40.59
N ALA A 249 -3.14 -67.82 40.48
CA ALA A 249 -3.16 -66.83 41.57
C ALA A 249 -2.12 -67.00 42.71
N ILE A 250 -1.32 -68.07 42.73
CA ILE A 250 -0.20 -68.23 43.66
C ILE A 250 1.10 -67.89 42.92
N ALA A 251 1.83 -66.88 43.41
CA ALA A 251 3.15 -66.55 42.87
C ALA A 251 4.18 -67.54 43.42
N LYS A 252 4.71 -68.41 42.56
CA LYS A 252 5.83 -69.29 42.92
C LYS A 252 7.13 -68.59 42.52
N CYS A 253 7.92 -68.21 43.52
CA CYS A 253 9.18 -67.50 43.32
C CYS A 253 10.36 -68.44 43.60
N ASP A 254 11.27 -68.56 42.65
CA ASP A 254 12.48 -69.35 42.84
C ASP A 254 13.64 -68.46 43.31
N LYS A 255 14.02 -68.62 44.58
CA LYS A 255 15.08 -67.85 45.23
C LYS A 255 16.49 -68.29 44.81
N LEU A 256 16.64 -69.41 44.10
CA LEU A 256 17.93 -69.97 43.70
C LEU A 256 18.34 -69.56 42.27
N ILE A 257 17.51 -68.80 41.56
CA ILE A 257 17.82 -68.34 40.20
C ILE A 257 18.93 -67.29 40.23
N LYS A 258 20.05 -67.59 39.55
CA LYS A 258 21.08 -66.59 39.25
C LYS A 258 20.56 -65.62 38.20
N LEU A 259 20.10 -64.44 38.64
CA LEU A 259 19.60 -63.38 37.78
C LEU A 259 20.68 -62.84 36.85
N LYS A 260 20.39 -62.83 35.54
CA LYS A 260 21.22 -62.16 34.53
C LYS A 260 20.69 -60.74 34.28
N SER A 261 21.58 -59.77 34.09
CA SER A 261 21.23 -58.36 33.87
C SER A 261 20.32 -58.14 32.66
N ASN A 262 20.52 -58.90 31.57
CA ASN A 262 19.67 -58.84 30.38
C ASN A 262 18.22 -59.27 30.66
N ARG A 263 18.01 -60.22 31.57
CA ARG A 263 16.67 -60.69 31.96
C ARG A 263 15.97 -59.63 32.77
N VAL A 264 16.66 -59.01 33.74
CA VAL A 264 16.12 -57.89 34.53
C VAL A 264 15.77 -56.71 33.62
N LEU A 265 16.64 -56.34 32.68
CA LEU A 265 16.36 -55.26 31.71
C LEU A 265 15.13 -55.57 30.84
N THR A 266 14.95 -56.83 30.42
CA THR A 266 13.80 -57.23 29.61
C THR A 266 12.49 -57.11 30.39
N GLU A 267 12.49 -57.47 31.67
CA GLU A 267 11.31 -57.33 32.53
C GLU A 267 11.09 -55.86 32.94
N LEU A 268 12.16 -55.10 33.15
CA LEU A 268 12.09 -53.67 33.47
C LEU A 268 11.40 -52.87 32.36
N LYS A 269 11.68 -53.18 31.09
CA LYS A 269 11.00 -52.56 29.94
C LYS A 269 9.49 -52.83 29.88
N LYS A 270 8.98 -53.80 30.65
CA LYS A 270 7.58 -54.23 30.64
C LYS A 270 6.83 -53.88 31.93
N VAL A 271 7.48 -53.26 32.90
CA VAL A 271 6.80 -52.93 34.17
C VAL A 271 5.66 -51.95 33.90
N ASN A 272 4.53 -52.24 34.52
CA ASN A 272 3.36 -51.39 34.52
C ASN A 272 2.66 -51.58 35.86
N PHE A 273 2.78 -50.59 36.74
CA PHE A 273 2.20 -50.62 38.08
C PHE A 273 1.87 -49.20 38.52
N SER A 274 1.05 -49.08 39.56
CA SER A 274 0.74 -47.80 40.20
C SER A 274 1.28 -47.79 41.62
N GLN A 275 1.94 -46.70 42.02
CA GLN A 275 2.49 -46.52 43.37
C GLN A 275 2.16 -45.12 43.86
N ASN A 276 1.54 -45.01 45.05
CA ASN A 276 1.11 -43.75 45.66
C ASN A 276 0.26 -42.86 44.73
N GLY A 277 -0.62 -43.49 43.92
CA GLY A 277 -1.48 -42.77 42.97
C GLY A 277 -0.81 -42.39 41.64
N TYR A 278 0.41 -42.88 41.38
CA TYR A 278 1.14 -42.63 40.15
C TYR A 278 1.43 -43.88 39.36
N ASP A 279 1.08 -43.88 38.09
CA ASP A 279 1.40 -44.96 37.17
C ASP A 279 2.86 -44.88 36.71
N VAL A 280 3.52 -46.03 36.72
CA VAL A 280 4.92 -46.20 36.31
C VAL A 280 4.94 -47.19 35.16
N SER A 281 5.31 -46.69 33.98
CA SER A 281 5.51 -47.46 32.76
C SER A 281 6.55 -46.76 31.90
N PHE A 282 7.11 -47.48 30.93
CA PHE A 282 8.14 -46.95 30.03
C PHE A 282 7.72 -47.10 28.56
N ASN A 283 8.08 -46.10 27.75
CA ASN A 283 7.91 -46.16 26.30
C ASN A 283 9.00 -47.04 25.65
N ALA A 284 9.00 -47.12 24.31
CA ALA A 284 9.99 -47.92 23.56
C ALA A 284 11.45 -47.47 23.77
N ASN A 285 11.67 -46.20 24.10
CA ASN A 285 12.99 -45.62 24.38
C ASN A 285 13.43 -45.80 25.85
N GLY A 286 12.53 -46.25 26.73
CA GLY A 286 12.78 -46.36 28.16
C GLY A 286 12.40 -45.11 28.96
N ASP A 287 11.70 -44.14 28.36
CA ASP A 287 11.27 -42.94 29.08
C ASP A 287 9.92 -43.17 29.77
N PRO A 288 9.74 -42.68 31.00
CA PRO A 288 8.44 -42.65 31.64
C PRO A 288 7.51 -41.63 30.97
N VAL A 289 6.19 -41.79 31.21
CA VAL A 289 5.21 -40.80 30.79
C VAL A 289 5.51 -39.46 31.48
N ALA A 290 5.63 -38.39 30.69
CA ALA A 290 5.95 -37.06 31.17
C ALA A 290 4.73 -36.38 31.81
N ILE A 291 4.73 -36.29 33.15
CA ILE A 291 3.70 -35.59 33.93
C ILE A 291 4.38 -34.62 34.89
N TYR A 292 4.02 -33.33 34.81
CA TYR A 292 4.64 -32.25 35.57
C TYR A 292 3.61 -31.28 36.16
N ASP A 293 3.87 -30.80 37.36
CA ASP A 293 3.15 -29.66 37.92
C ASP A 293 3.64 -28.36 37.27
N LEU A 294 2.72 -27.48 36.90
CA LEU A 294 3.06 -26.09 36.60
C LEU A 294 3.05 -25.31 37.91
N VAL A 295 4.19 -24.72 38.27
CA VAL A 295 4.36 -23.95 39.51
C VAL A 295 4.56 -22.47 39.21
N ASN A 296 4.06 -21.61 40.10
CA ASN A 296 4.18 -20.16 40.02
C ASN A 296 4.56 -19.58 41.39
N TRP A 297 5.48 -18.63 41.40
CA TRP A 297 5.94 -17.95 42.61
C TRP A 297 5.01 -16.79 42.94
N GLN A 298 4.19 -16.95 43.97
CA GLN A 298 3.17 -15.98 44.36
C GLN A 298 3.56 -15.31 45.67
N LYS A 299 3.39 -13.99 45.72
CA LYS A 299 3.63 -13.23 46.96
C LYS A 299 2.41 -13.34 47.88
N SER A 300 2.62 -13.91 49.06
CA SER A 300 1.62 -14.03 50.11
C SER A 300 1.28 -12.65 50.73
N GLY A 301 0.19 -12.58 51.49
CA GLY A 301 -0.23 -11.35 52.18
C GLY A 301 0.80 -10.83 53.19
N SER A 302 1.66 -11.72 53.71
CA SER A 302 2.80 -11.41 54.58
C SER A 302 4.04 -10.90 53.83
N GLY A 303 4.01 -10.88 52.49
CA GLY A 303 5.12 -10.47 51.64
C GLY A 303 6.14 -11.57 51.31
N ILE A 304 5.95 -12.78 51.85
CA ILE A 304 6.78 -13.97 51.57
C ILE A 304 6.40 -14.56 50.20
N ILE A 305 7.38 -15.08 49.45
CA ILE A 305 7.13 -15.77 48.18
C ILE A 305 6.88 -17.25 48.44
N GLU A 306 5.75 -17.74 47.96
CA GLU A 306 5.32 -19.13 48.06
C GLU A 306 5.25 -19.77 46.67
N ILE A 307 5.64 -21.03 46.57
CA ILE A 307 5.58 -21.81 45.33
C ILE A 307 4.23 -22.52 45.26
N VAL A 308 3.37 -22.03 44.37
CA VAL A 308 1.99 -22.53 44.22
C VAL A 308 1.87 -23.35 42.94
N THR A 309 1.34 -24.57 43.04
CA THR A 309 0.95 -25.35 41.85
C THR A 309 -0.30 -24.70 41.23
N VAL A 310 -0.14 -24.20 40.00
CA VAL A 310 -1.18 -23.47 39.24
C VAL A 310 -1.72 -24.24 38.05
N GLY A 311 -1.10 -25.35 37.67
CA GLY A 311 -1.52 -26.17 36.54
C GLY A 311 -0.83 -27.52 36.49
N LEU A 312 -1.09 -28.27 35.43
CA LEU A 312 -0.59 -29.62 35.19
C LEU A 312 -0.27 -29.79 33.70
N TYR A 313 0.85 -30.44 33.41
CA TYR A 313 1.17 -30.98 32.10
C TYR A 313 1.15 -32.52 32.18
N ASP A 314 0.40 -33.17 31.29
CA ASP A 314 0.26 -34.62 31.23
C ASP A 314 0.31 -35.11 29.78
N ALA A 315 1.44 -35.71 29.40
CA ALA A 315 1.70 -36.22 28.07
C ALA A 315 0.90 -37.48 27.71
N SER A 316 0.18 -38.09 28.65
CA SER A 316 -0.71 -39.23 28.35
C SER A 316 -2.03 -38.80 27.70
N LEU A 317 -2.38 -37.51 27.81
CA LEU A 317 -3.63 -36.97 27.28
C LEU A 317 -3.56 -36.77 25.76
N ARG A 318 -4.74 -36.52 25.17
CA ARG A 318 -4.85 -36.24 23.73
C ARG A 318 -4.20 -34.90 23.39
N VAL A 319 -3.69 -34.80 22.16
CA VAL A 319 -3.12 -33.58 21.61
C VAL A 319 -4.06 -32.39 21.78
N GLY A 320 -3.52 -31.30 22.33
CA GLY A 320 -4.23 -30.07 22.67
C GLY A 320 -4.92 -30.06 24.05
N HIS A 321 -4.77 -31.11 24.86
CA HIS A 321 -5.33 -31.26 26.21
C HIS A 321 -4.27 -31.62 27.28
N GLU A 322 -3.00 -31.75 26.87
CA GLU A 322 -1.89 -32.12 27.75
C GLU A 322 -1.62 -31.05 28.81
N PHE A 323 -1.85 -29.78 28.48
CA PHE A 323 -1.58 -28.66 29.37
C PHE A 323 -2.87 -28.06 29.93
N LYS A 324 -2.96 -27.96 31.27
CA LYS A 324 -4.12 -27.43 31.99
C LYS A 324 -3.68 -26.42 33.03
N ILE A 325 -4.30 -25.24 33.02
CA ILE A 325 -4.12 -24.23 34.05
C ILE A 325 -5.35 -24.28 34.97
N ASN A 326 -5.12 -24.52 36.25
CA ASN A 326 -6.17 -24.75 37.25
C ASN A 326 -6.34 -23.56 38.20
N ARG A 327 -5.36 -22.64 38.27
CA ARG A 327 -5.39 -21.46 39.15
C ARG A 327 -4.86 -20.23 38.42
N ASN A 328 -5.20 -19.05 38.94
CA ASN A 328 -4.70 -17.78 38.42
C ASN A 328 -3.19 -17.66 38.63
N ILE A 329 -2.51 -17.19 37.59
CA ILE A 329 -1.06 -16.94 37.57
C ILE A 329 -0.83 -15.46 37.90
N THR A 330 0.17 -15.19 38.74
CA THR A 330 0.71 -13.85 38.95
C THR A 330 2.03 -13.73 38.19
N TRP A 331 2.20 -12.62 37.49
CA TRP A 331 3.40 -12.29 36.73
C TRP A 331 4.30 -11.35 37.53
N MET A 332 5.42 -10.97 36.93
CA MET A 332 6.31 -9.92 37.44
C MET A 332 5.54 -8.70 37.99
N GLU A 333 6.05 -8.13 39.08
CA GLU A 333 5.43 -7.02 39.82
C GLU A 333 4.01 -7.31 40.34
N ASN A 334 3.67 -8.59 40.56
CA ASN A 334 2.32 -9.04 40.97
C ASN A 334 1.21 -8.65 39.96
N SER A 335 1.58 -8.44 38.70
CA SER A 335 0.62 -8.15 37.63
C SER A 335 -0.21 -9.39 37.30
N ARG A 336 -1.49 -9.18 36.94
CA ARG A 336 -2.34 -10.22 36.32
C ARG A 336 -2.25 -10.21 34.79
N LYS A 337 -1.64 -9.18 34.21
CA LYS A 337 -1.47 -9.04 32.77
C LYS A 337 -0.22 -9.80 32.32
N VAL A 338 -0.41 -10.69 31.34
CA VAL A 338 0.68 -11.45 30.73
C VAL A 338 1.73 -10.49 30.13
N PRO A 339 3.02 -10.63 30.50
CA PRO A 339 4.08 -9.84 29.91
C PRO A 339 4.35 -10.28 28.47
N VAL A 340 4.52 -9.31 27.57
CA VAL A 340 4.81 -9.54 26.16
C VAL A 340 6.24 -9.11 25.87
N SER A 341 7.07 -10.04 25.37
CA SER A 341 8.48 -9.80 25.03
C SER A 341 8.68 -9.90 23.53
N VAL A 342 8.36 -8.83 22.80
CA VAL A 342 8.54 -8.71 21.34
C VAL A 342 9.56 -7.62 21.01
N CYS A 343 10.32 -7.80 19.93
CA CYS A 343 11.29 -6.81 19.47
C CYS A 343 10.61 -5.62 18.78
N THR A 344 9.74 -5.92 17.80
CA THR A 344 8.86 -4.95 17.15
C THR A 344 7.41 -5.39 17.31
N LYS A 345 6.49 -4.44 17.47
CA LYS A 345 5.04 -4.70 17.37
C LYS A 345 4.69 -5.13 15.94
N SER A 346 3.58 -5.85 15.79
CA SER A 346 3.06 -6.22 14.48
C SER A 346 2.79 -5.01 13.59
N CYS A 347 3.13 -5.14 12.30
CA CYS A 347 2.93 -4.13 11.29
C CYS A 347 1.46 -4.02 10.89
N PRO A 348 0.86 -2.82 10.92
CA PRO A 348 -0.52 -2.64 10.51
C PRO A 348 -0.70 -2.82 8.98
N PRO A 349 -1.92 -3.08 8.51
CA PRO A 349 -2.26 -2.97 7.09
C PRO A 349 -1.79 -1.64 6.49
N GLY A 350 -1.39 -1.67 5.22
CA GLY A 350 -0.73 -0.55 4.54
C GLY A 350 0.79 -0.53 4.65
N THR A 351 1.35 -1.40 5.49
CA THR A 351 2.79 -1.54 5.69
C THR A 351 3.27 -2.97 5.44
N ARG A 352 4.57 -3.11 5.17
CA ARG A 352 5.29 -4.38 5.04
C ARG A 352 6.47 -4.43 5.99
N LYS A 353 6.86 -5.64 6.38
CA LYS A 353 8.04 -5.90 7.20
C LYS A 353 9.31 -5.70 6.37
N MET A 354 10.25 -4.95 6.93
CA MET A 354 11.63 -4.88 6.43
C MET A 354 12.58 -5.33 7.53
N LEU A 355 13.34 -6.39 7.26
CA LEU A 355 14.28 -6.96 8.22
C LEU A 355 15.44 -6.01 8.47
N GLN A 356 15.81 -5.83 9.75
CA GLN A 356 16.96 -5.02 10.12
C GLN A 356 18.25 -5.82 9.95
N LYS A 357 19.19 -5.29 9.14
CA LYS A 357 20.47 -5.95 8.87
C LYS A 357 21.25 -6.17 10.18
N GLY A 358 21.65 -7.41 10.44
CA GLY A 358 22.43 -7.79 11.63
C GLY A 358 21.60 -8.00 12.92
N LYS A 359 20.27 -7.93 12.87
CA LYS A 359 19.38 -8.25 14.00
C LYS A 359 18.57 -9.54 13.75
N PRO A 360 17.97 -10.15 14.80
CA PRO A 360 17.11 -11.32 14.65
C PRO A 360 15.85 -11.06 13.81
N ILE A 361 15.26 -12.10 13.24
CA ILE A 361 14.09 -12.03 12.33
C ILE A 361 12.85 -11.38 12.98
N CYS A 362 12.72 -11.46 14.31
CA CYS A 362 11.63 -10.81 15.04
C CYS A 362 11.79 -9.28 15.17
N CYS A 363 12.94 -8.73 14.79
CA CYS A 363 13.23 -7.30 14.76
C CYS A 363 13.17 -6.77 13.32
N TYR A 364 12.08 -6.09 13.01
CA TYR A 364 11.82 -5.52 11.69
C TYR A 364 11.27 -4.10 11.82
N ASP A 365 11.35 -3.34 10.73
CA ASP A 365 10.68 -2.06 10.58
C ASP A 365 9.41 -2.24 9.76
N CYS A 366 8.37 -1.48 10.10
CA CYS A 366 7.13 -1.43 9.33
C CYS A 366 7.20 -0.27 8.35
N ILE A 367 7.32 -0.58 7.07
CA ILE A 367 7.50 0.41 6.01
C ILE A 367 6.22 0.45 5.16
N ALA A 368 5.75 1.65 4.83
CA ALA A 368 4.60 1.82 3.94
C ALA A 368 4.84 1.10 2.60
N CYS A 369 3.79 0.46 2.07
CA CYS A 369 3.83 -0.14 0.74
C CYS A 369 4.21 0.89 -0.32
N PRO A 370 4.92 0.53 -1.40
CA PRO A 370 5.26 1.48 -2.46
C PRO A 370 4.01 1.98 -3.22
N GLU A 371 4.18 2.98 -4.09
CA GLU A 371 3.07 3.55 -4.88
C GLU A 371 2.45 2.52 -5.83
N GLY A 372 1.11 2.49 -5.88
CA GLY A 372 0.36 1.52 -6.68
C GLY A 372 0.13 0.16 -6.00
N GLU A 373 0.72 -0.08 -4.82
CA GLU A 373 0.60 -1.32 -4.06
C GLU A 373 -0.08 -1.11 -2.70
N ILE A 374 -0.66 -2.18 -2.17
CA ILE A 374 -1.35 -2.23 -0.88
C ILE A 374 -0.92 -3.42 -0.03
N SER A 375 -1.18 -3.35 1.27
CA SER A 375 -1.11 -4.49 2.18
C SER A 375 -2.40 -4.54 3.00
N ASN A 376 -3.23 -5.55 2.78
CA ASN A 376 -4.51 -5.68 3.47
C ASN A 376 -4.41 -6.54 4.75
N ILE A 377 -3.32 -7.27 4.94
CA ILE A 377 -3.07 -8.16 6.08
C ILE A 377 -2.07 -7.54 7.06
N THR A 378 -2.30 -7.77 8.35
CA THR A 378 -1.33 -7.45 9.39
C THR A 378 -0.07 -8.28 9.17
N ASP A 379 1.10 -7.69 9.45
CA ASP A 379 2.37 -8.41 9.45
C ASP A 379 2.83 -8.98 8.10
N SER A 380 2.36 -8.40 6.98
CA SER A 380 2.78 -8.80 5.63
C SER A 380 4.28 -8.61 5.39
N ALA A 381 4.90 -9.56 4.70
CA ALA A 381 6.26 -9.43 4.20
C ALA A 381 6.33 -8.57 2.91
N ASP A 382 5.29 -8.65 2.08
CA ASP A 382 5.23 -8.04 0.76
C ASP A 382 3.95 -7.22 0.55
N CYS A 383 3.95 -6.37 -0.46
CA CYS A 383 2.78 -5.60 -0.88
C CYS A 383 2.25 -6.13 -2.21
N LEU A 384 0.97 -5.89 -2.46
CA LEU A 384 0.21 -6.39 -3.60
C LEU A 384 -0.18 -5.23 -4.52
N PRO A 385 0.05 -5.30 -5.84
CA PRO A 385 -0.37 -4.25 -6.75
C PRO A 385 -1.89 -4.19 -6.92
N CYS A 386 -2.45 -2.98 -7.03
CA CYS A 386 -3.86 -2.81 -7.39
C CYS A 386 -4.12 -3.15 -8.86
N HIS A 387 -5.34 -3.61 -9.15
CA HIS A 387 -5.81 -3.80 -10.53
C HIS A 387 -5.84 -2.46 -11.29
N LYS A 388 -5.72 -2.47 -12.62
CA LYS A 388 -5.51 -1.25 -13.44
C LYS A 388 -6.57 -0.16 -13.30
N GLU A 389 -7.80 -0.52 -12.94
CA GLU A 389 -8.92 0.40 -12.73
C GLU A 389 -8.99 0.97 -11.30
N PHE A 390 -8.15 0.46 -10.40
CA PHE A 390 -8.12 0.81 -8.99
C PHE A 390 -6.77 1.46 -8.63
N TRP A 391 -6.78 2.19 -7.53
CA TRP A 391 -5.63 2.88 -6.96
C TRP A 391 -5.60 2.68 -5.44
N PRO A 392 -4.43 2.60 -4.80
CA PRO A 392 -4.34 2.56 -3.35
C PRO A 392 -5.00 3.77 -2.70
N ASN A 393 -5.71 3.55 -1.58
CA ASN A 393 -6.14 4.65 -0.72
C ASN A 393 -4.94 5.30 -0.01
N ALA A 394 -5.17 6.41 0.69
CA ALA A 394 -4.10 7.14 1.39
C ALA A 394 -3.34 6.30 2.43
N LYS A 395 -4.00 5.31 3.04
CA LYS A 395 -3.39 4.37 4.00
C LYS A 395 -2.65 3.20 3.33
N ARG A 396 -2.82 3.00 2.02
CA ARG A 396 -2.30 1.87 1.23
C ARG A 396 -2.79 0.50 1.72
N ASP A 397 -3.95 0.45 2.36
CA ASP A 397 -4.53 -0.80 2.88
C ASP A 397 -5.57 -1.43 1.93
N THR A 398 -6.14 -0.62 1.03
CA THR A 398 -7.26 -1.00 0.16
C THR A 398 -7.15 -0.34 -1.21
N CYS A 399 -7.62 -1.04 -2.24
CA CYS A 399 -7.71 -0.53 -3.60
C CYS A 399 -9.09 0.11 -3.82
N ILE A 400 -9.11 1.39 -4.20
CA ILE A 400 -10.31 2.17 -4.51
C ILE A 400 -10.39 2.46 -6.02
N PRO A 401 -11.58 2.56 -6.63
CA PRO A 401 -11.70 2.90 -8.05
C PRO A 401 -11.03 4.24 -8.38
N LYS A 402 -10.29 4.30 -9.48
CA LYS A 402 -9.68 5.55 -9.97
C LYS A 402 -10.76 6.56 -10.36
N THR A 403 -10.47 7.84 -10.17
CA THR A 403 -11.35 8.92 -10.64
C THR A 403 -11.28 9.05 -12.15
N VAL A 404 -12.41 9.39 -12.76
CA VAL A 404 -12.55 9.54 -14.21
C VAL A 404 -12.48 11.03 -14.57
N GLU A 405 -11.62 11.39 -15.51
CA GLU A 405 -11.46 12.75 -16.03
C GLU A 405 -11.89 12.85 -17.50
N PHE A 406 -12.69 13.88 -17.79
CA PHE A 406 -13.08 14.36 -19.12
C PHE A 406 -13.39 15.86 -19.02
N LEU A 407 -13.53 16.56 -20.15
CA LEU A 407 -13.95 17.98 -20.13
C LEU A 407 -15.44 18.09 -19.78
N SER A 408 -15.74 18.38 -18.53
CA SER A 408 -17.12 18.46 -18.03
C SER A 408 -17.72 19.85 -18.20
N PHE A 409 -19.05 19.94 -18.31
CA PHE A 409 -19.79 21.21 -18.19
C PHE A 409 -19.65 21.86 -16.81
N GLN A 410 -19.14 21.12 -15.82
CA GLN A 410 -18.88 21.62 -14.47
C GLN A 410 -17.45 22.17 -14.31
N ASP A 411 -16.55 21.91 -15.27
CA ASP A 411 -15.19 22.45 -15.23
C ASP A 411 -15.19 23.93 -15.62
N ILE A 412 -14.33 24.74 -14.98
CA ILE A 412 -14.22 26.18 -15.25
C ILE A 412 -13.99 26.45 -16.76
N LEU A 413 -13.06 25.72 -17.39
CA LEU A 413 -12.79 25.84 -18.82
C LEU A 413 -13.99 25.38 -19.67
N GLY A 414 -14.68 24.31 -19.27
CA GLY A 414 -15.89 23.84 -19.94
C GLY A 414 -17.02 24.88 -19.92
N ILE A 415 -17.22 25.53 -18.77
CA ILE A 415 -18.20 26.62 -18.59
C ILE A 415 -17.86 27.81 -19.49
N ILE A 416 -16.59 28.25 -19.50
CA ILE A 416 -16.14 29.38 -20.34
C ILE A 416 -16.34 29.08 -21.82
N LEU A 417 -15.94 27.89 -22.30
CA LEU A 417 -16.08 27.55 -23.71
C LEU A 417 -17.54 27.37 -24.13
N ALA A 418 -18.38 26.75 -23.29
CA ALA A 418 -19.81 26.60 -23.55
C ALA A 418 -20.53 27.96 -23.61
N THR A 419 -20.21 28.88 -22.69
CA THR A 419 -20.81 30.22 -22.68
C THR A 419 -20.40 31.05 -23.90
N LEU A 420 -19.12 31.01 -24.30
CA LEU A 420 -18.64 31.66 -25.52
C LEU A 420 -19.30 31.08 -26.79
N SER A 421 -19.49 29.76 -26.82
CA SER A 421 -20.19 29.08 -27.90
C SER A 421 -21.65 29.55 -28.04
N ILE A 422 -22.40 29.55 -26.93
CA ILE A 422 -23.80 30.01 -26.92
C ILE A 422 -23.89 31.49 -27.29
N LEU A 423 -23.00 32.33 -26.76
CA LEU A 423 -22.95 33.76 -27.08
C LEU A 423 -22.66 33.99 -28.57
N GLY A 424 -21.73 33.25 -29.15
CA GLY A 424 -21.42 33.30 -30.58
C GLY A 424 -22.60 32.85 -31.46
N ALA A 425 -23.29 31.77 -31.07
CA ALA A 425 -24.49 31.30 -31.76
C ALA A 425 -25.62 32.34 -31.72
N LEU A 426 -25.87 32.94 -30.55
CA LEU A 426 -26.83 34.04 -30.38
C LEU A 426 -26.46 35.25 -31.24
N LEU A 427 -25.19 35.63 -31.26
CA LEU A 427 -24.70 36.73 -32.11
C LEU A 427 -24.94 36.45 -33.60
N GLY A 428 -24.70 35.21 -34.05
CA GLY A 428 -24.99 34.78 -35.43
C GLY A 428 -26.48 34.88 -35.77
N ILE A 429 -27.36 34.41 -34.86
CA ILE A 429 -28.82 34.48 -35.03
C ILE A 429 -29.32 35.93 -35.06
N ILE A 430 -28.86 36.78 -34.13
CA ILE A 430 -29.22 38.20 -34.09
C ILE A 430 -28.77 38.90 -35.38
N THR A 431 -27.55 38.63 -35.83
CA THR A 431 -27.02 39.18 -37.09
C THR A 431 -27.86 38.75 -38.29
N ALA A 432 -28.26 37.47 -38.35
CA ALA A 432 -29.16 36.96 -39.39
C ALA A 432 -30.54 37.62 -39.33
N ALA A 433 -31.11 37.82 -38.14
CA ALA A 433 -32.40 38.49 -37.96
C ALA A 433 -32.35 39.97 -38.44
N VAL A 434 -31.29 40.70 -38.11
CA VAL A 434 -31.08 42.09 -38.58
C VAL A 434 -31.00 42.14 -40.10
N PHE A 435 -30.22 41.23 -40.72
CA PHE A 435 -30.10 41.14 -42.17
C PHE A 435 -31.42 40.73 -42.84
N PHE A 436 -32.22 39.89 -42.19
CA PHE A 436 -33.53 39.47 -42.68
C PHE A 436 -34.55 40.61 -42.64
N TYR A 437 -34.61 41.35 -41.53
CA TYR A 437 -35.49 42.51 -41.39
C TYR A 437 -35.15 43.61 -42.40
N HIS A 438 -33.85 43.91 -42.56
CA HIS A 438 -33.36 44.89 -43.54
C HIS A 438 -33.02 44.30 -44.92
N ARG A 439 -33.64 43.19 -45.32
CA ARG A 439 -33.37 42.49 -46.60
C ARG A 439 -33.56 43.35 -47.85
N THR A 440 -34.44 44.36 -47.77
CA THR A 440 -34.71 45.30 -48.88
C THR A 440 -33.69 46.43 -48.95
N SER A 441 -32.81 46.57 -47.96
CA SER A 441 -31.82 47.64 -47.92
C SER A 441 -30.75 47.49 -49.03
N PRO A 442 -30.28 48.59 -49.62
CA PRO A 442 -29.28 48.57 -50.67
C PRO A 442 -27.98 47.86 -50.25
N ILE A 443 -27.58 47.98 -48.98
CA ILE A 443 -26.37 47.34 -48.44
C ILE A 443 -26.49 45.82 -48.40
N VAL A 444 -27.63 45.26 -47.94
CA VAL A 444 -27.80 43.79 -47.89
C VAL A 444 -27.95 43.20 -49.29
N ARG A 445 -28.63 43.91 -50.20
CA ARG A 445 -28.86 43.44 -51.58
C ARG A 445 -27.64 43.56 -52.49
N ALA A 446 -26.83 44.62 -52.34
CA ALA A 446 -25.57 44.78 -53.08
C ALA A 446 -24.54 43.69 -52.71
N ASN A 447 -24.74 43.05 -51.56
CA ASN A 447 -23.76 42.19 -50.93
C ASN A 447 -24.16 40.71 -50.96
N ASN A 448 -24.79 40.30 -52.06
CA ASN A 448 -25.34 38.96 -52.31
C ASN A 448 -25.99 38.35 -51.05
N SER A 449 -27.25 38.71 -50.84
CA SER A 449 -28.00 38.37 -49.64
C SER A 449 -28.03 36.86 -49.36
N GLU A 450 -28.12 36.01 -50.39
CA GLU A 450 -28.23 34.55 -50.24
C GLU A 450 -26.95 33.92 -49.65
N LEU A 451 -25.77 34.23 -50.21
CA LEU A 451 -24.49 33.73 -49.68
C LEU A 451 -24.21 34.25 -48.27
N SER A 452 -24.67 35.46 -47.96
CA SER A 452 -24.54 36.06 -46.63
C SER A 452 -25.40 35.33 -45.59
N PHE A 453 -26.63 34.94 -45.93
CA PHE A 453 -27.48 34.13 -45.04
C PHE A 453 -26.93 32.71 -44.86
N LEU A 454 -26.46 32.06 -45.94
CA LEU A 454 -25.82 30.74 -45.85
C LEU A 454 -24.58 30.77 -44.96
N LEU A 455 -23.75 31.81 -45.09
CA LEU A 455 -22.58 32.01 -44.23
C LEU A 455 -22.97 32.20 -42.75
N LEU A 456 -24.01 33.00 -42.45
CA LEU A 456 -24.49 33.19 -41.07
C LEU A 456 -25.05 31.92 -40.46
N ILE A 457 -25.86 31.15 -41.20
CA ILE A 457 -26.37 29.85 -40.74
C ILE A 457 -25.21 28.89 -40.47
N SER A 458 -24.24 28.82 -41.39
CA SER A 458 -23.04 27.99 -41.21
C SER A 458 -22.24 28.39 -39.98
N LEU A 459 -22.04 29.70 -39.74
CA LEU A 459 -21.32 30.20 -38.56
C LEU A 459 -22.05 29.88 -37.26
N THR A 460 -23.39 30.02 -37.23
CA THR A 460 -24.20 29.59 -36.07
C THR A 460 -24.01 28.09 -35.79
N LEU A 461 -24.00 27.25 -36.84
CA LEU A 461 -23.72 25.81 -36.70
C LEU A 461 -22.28 25.54 -36.24
N CYS A 462 -21.28 26.31 -36.69
CA CYS A 462 -19.89 26.22 -36.22
C CYS A 462 -19.77 26.55 -34.72
N PHE A 463 -20.52 27.54 -34.22
CA PHE A 463 -20.57 27.78 -32.77
C PHE A 463 -21.20 26.59 -32.06
N LEU A 464 -22.39 26.15 -32.48
CA LEU A 464 -23.08 25.02 -31.84
C LEU A 464 -22.29 23.70 -31.88
N CYS A 465 -21.49 23.45 -32.93
CA CYS A 465 -20.73 22.20 -33.03
C CYS A 465 -19.68 22.07 -31.93
N SER A 466 -19.15 23.17 -31.39
CA SER A 466 -18.22 23.13 -30.25
C SER A 466 -18.82 22.51 -28.98
N LEU A 467 -20.15 22.59 -28.80
CA LEU A 467 -20.83 21.96 -27.66
C LEU A 467 -20.76 20.42 -27.71
N THR A 468 -20.61 19.83 -28.90
CA THR A 468 -20.48 18.37 -29.06
C THR A 468 -19.16 17.81 -28.51
N PHE A 469 -18.19 18.68 -28.25
CA PHE A 469 -16.88 18.33 -27.68
C PHE A 469 -16.90 18.34 -26.13
N ILE A 470 -17.94 18.90 -25.50
CA ILE A 470 -18.03 19.04 -24.04
C ILE A 470 -18.95 17.96 -23.48
N GLY A 471 -18.51 17.30 -22.41
CA GLY A 471 -19.26 16.23 -21.74
C GLY A 471 -18.59 14.86 -21.85
N ALA A 472 -19.26 13.85 -21.28
CA ALA A 472 -18.74 12.49 -21.30
C ALA A 472 -18.79 11.91 -22.73
N PRO A 473 -17.68 11.36 -23.25
CA PRO A 473 -17.64 10.83 -24.61
C PRO A 473 -18.54 9.60 -24.72
N SER A 474 -19.44 9.64 -25.69
CA SER A 474 -20.29 8.53 -26.12
C SER A 474 -19.98 8.17 -27.57
N GLU A 475 -20.41 7.01 -28.04
CA GLU A 475 -20.23 6.62 -29.44
C GLU A 475 -20.73 7.70 -30.41
N TRP A 476 -21.94 8.23 -30.16
CA TRP A 476 -22.51 9.30 -30.96
C TRP A 476 -21.76 10.62 -30.85
N SER A 477 -21.33 11.01 -29.63
CA SER A 477 -20.56 12.24 -29.44
C SER A 477 -19.23 12.18 -30.18
N CYS A 478 -18.49 11.07 -30.09
CA CYS A 478 -17.21 10.90 -30.78
C CYS A 478 -17.37 10.97 -32.31
N MET A 479 -18.40 10.31 -32.86
CA MET A 479 -18.67 10.35 -34.30
C MET A 479 -19.05 11.76 -34.80
N LEU A 480 -19.88 12.49 -34.05
CA LEU A 480 -20.38 13.81 -34.46
C LEU A 480 -19.32 14.90 -34.33
N ARG A 481 -18.45 14.81 -33.33
CA ARG A 481 -17.48 15.85 -32.97
C ARG A 481 -16.67 16.38 -34.16
N HIS A 482 -15.91 15.50 -34.81
CA HIS A 482 -15.04 15.89 -35.92
C HIS A 482 -15.76 16.00 -37.27
N THR A 483 -16.83 15.24 -37.46
CA THR A 483 -17.60 15.26 -38.72
C THR A 483 -18.49 16.49 -38.84
N ALA A 484 -19.18 16.88 -37.78
CA ALA A 484 -19.96 18.11 -37.73
C ALA A 484 -19.06 19.36 -37.84
N PHE A 485 -17.92 19.34 -37.16
CA PHE A 485 -16.90 20.38 -37.33
C PHE A 485 -16.46 20.49 -38.79
N GLY A 486 -16.06 19.39 -39.43
CA GLY A 486 -15.54 19.43 -40.80
C GLY A 486 -16.56 19.92 -41.83
N ILE A 487 -17.80 19.43 -41.74
CA ILE A 487 -18.88 19.80 -42.68
C ILE A 487 -19.26 21.28 -42.53
N THR A 488 -19.44 21.77 -41.30
CA THR A 488 -19.83 23.17 -41.05
C THR A 488 -18.72 24.15 -41.44
N PHE A 489 -17.46 23.82 -41.19
CA PHE A 489 -16.32 24.66 -41.59
C PHE A 489 -16.14 24.73 -43.11
N VAL A 490 -16.26 23.62 -43.83
CA VAL A 490 -16.20 23.64 -45.29
C VAL A 490 -17.34 24.46 -45.88
N LEU A 491 -18.56 24.32 -45.35
CA LEU A 491 -19.69 25.15 -45.79
C LEU A 491 -19.40 26.65 -45.59
N CYS A 492 -18.83 27.01 -44.43
CA CYS A 492 -18.44 28.37 -44.10
C CYS A 492 -17.39 28.93 -45.08
N ILE A 493 -16.26 28.23 -45.25
CA ILE A 493 -15.17 28.63 -46.14
C ILE A 493 -15.65 28.70 -47.61
N SER A 494 -16.48 27.75 -48.03
CA SER A 494 -17.06 27.74 -49.39
C SER A 494 -17.92 28.97 -49.64
N CYS A 495 -18.69 29.43 -48.65
CA CYS A 495 -19.46 30.67 -48.76
C CYS A 495 -18.54 31.89 -48.86
N VAL A 496 -17.47 31.97 -48.04
CA VAL A 496 -16.49 33.06 -48.12
C VAL A 496 -15.76 33.07 -49.47
N LEU A 497 -15.40 31.89 -49.98
CA LEU A 497 -14.79 31.72 -51.29
C LEU A 497 -15.72 32.21 -52.40
N GLY A 498 -17.00 31.82 -52.34
CA GLY A 498 -18.04 32.32 -53.26
C GLY A 498 -18.12 33.85 -53.25
N LYS A 499 -18.14 34.47 -52.06
CA LYS A 499 -18.13 35.94 -51.93
C LYS A 499 -16.85 36.56 -52.51
N THR A 500 -15.69 35.97 -52.25
CA THR A 500 -14.41 36.44 -52.78
C THR A 500 -14.37 36.39 -54.32
N ILE A 501 -14.87 35.32 -54.93
CA ILE A 501 -14.94 35.19 -56.40
C ILE A 501 -15.90 36.24 -56.98
N VAL A 502 -17.05 36.50 -56.34
CA VAL A 502 -17.98 37.55 -56.77
C VAL A 502 -17.32 38.93 -56.79
N VAL A 503 -16.55 39.25 -55.74
CA VAL A 503 -15.79 40.52 -55.67
C VAL A 503 -14.76 40.61 -56.81
N LEU A 504 -14.00 39.54 -57.07
CA LEU A 504 -13.03 39.49 -58.17
C LEU A 504 -13.68 39.63 -59.56
N MET A 505 -14.83 38.99 -59.77
CA MET A 505 -15.56 39.02 -61.05
C MET A 505 -16.22 40.39 -61.30
N ALA A 506 -16.73 41.06 -60.26
CA ALA A 506 -17.29 42.40 -60.38
C ALA A 506 -16.28 43.42 -60.89
N PHE A 507 -15.02 43.29 -60.49
CA PHE A 507 -13.93 44.13 -60.99
C PHE A 507 -13.46 43.75 -62.40
N LYS A 508 -13.37 42.44 -62.73
CA LYS A 508 -13.02 42.06 -64.10
C LYS A 508 -14.08 42.48 -65.14
N ALA A 509 -15.33 42.59 -64.73
CA ALA A 509 -16.44 43.04 -65.57
C ALA A 509 -16.44 44.55 -65.86
N THR A 510 -15.70 45.38 -65.12
CA THR A 510 -15.56 46.82 -65.41
C THR A 510 -14.47 47.14 -66.45
N LEU A 511 -13.67 46.16 -66.85
CA LEU A 511 -12.73 46.28 -67.99
C LEU A 511 -13.49 46.09 -69.32
N PRO A 512 -13.31 46.99 -70.32
CA PRO A 512 -14.04 46.91 -71.59
C PRO A 512 -13.69 45.63 -72.35
N GLY A 513 -14.70 44.82 -72.71
CA GLY A 513 -14.58 43.63 -73.56
C GLY A 513 -14.75 42.25 -72.89
N SER A 514 -15.11 42.16 -71.60
CA SER A 514 -15.22 40.86 -70.90
C SER A 514 -16.68 40.45 -70.59
N ASN A 515 -17.08 39.24 -71.01
CA ASN A 515 -18.44 38.70 -70.83
C ASN A 515 -18.58 37.82 -69.56
N VAL A 516 -17.68 37.98 -68.58
CA VAL A 516 -17.45 37.05 -67.47
C VAL A 516 -18.60 37.03 -66.46
N MET A 517 -19.34 38.13 -66.31
CA MET A 517 -20.45 38.26 -65.36
C MET A 517 -21.66 37.36 -65.73
N LYS A 518 -21.82 36.97 -67.01
CA LYS A 518 -22.87 36.03 -67.45
C LYS A 518 -22.59 34.58 -67.03
N TRP A 519 -21.32 34.22 -66.83
CA TRP A 519 -20.91 32.83 -66.56
C TRP A 519 -20.94 32.47 -65.06
N PHE A 520 -20.90 33.48 -64.17
CA PHE A 520 -20.85 33.26 -62.71
C PHE A 520 -22.02 33.91 -61.96
N GLY A 521 -23.26 33.59 -62.36
CA GLY A 521 -24.48 34.07 -61.71
C GLY A 521 -24.82 33.42 -60.35
N PRO A 522 -25.89 33.85 -59.67
CA PRO A 522 -26.36 33.27 -58.41
C PRO A 522 -26.53 31.73 -58.39
N PRO A 523 -27.08 31.07 -59.42
CA PRO A 523 -27.19 29.61 -59.40
C PRO A 523 -25.82 28.91 -59.45
N GLN A 524 -24.83 29.48 -60.16
CA GLN A 524 -23.48 28.94 -60.24
C GLN A 524 -22.76 29.03 -58.88
N GLN A 525 -22.98 30.11 -58.14
CA GLN A 525 -22.44 30.30 -56.79
C GLN A 525 -23.00 29.29 -55.80
N ARG A 526 -24.32 29.05 -55.83
CA ARG A 526 -24.96 28.01 -55.01
C ARG A 526 -24.43 26.61 -55.35
N MET A 527 -24.34 26.30 -56.64
CA MET A 527 -23.80 25.01 -57.10
C MET A 527 -22.36 24.82 -56.64
N THR A 528 -21.54 25.88 -56.68
CA THR A 528 -20.14 25.83 -56.22
C THR A 528 -20.04 25.53 -54.71
N VAL A 529 -20.82 26.23 -53.88
CA VAL A 529 -20.83 26.00 -52.42
C VAL A 529 -21.29 24.57 -52.10
N VAL A 530 -22.40 24.14 -52.69
CA VAL A 530 -22.94 22.79 -52.48
C VAL A 530 -21.95 21.72 -52.94
N SER A 531 -21.25 21.93 -54.06
CA SER A 531 -20.27 20.96 -54.58
C SER A 531 -19.08 20.80 -53.62
N PHE A 532 -18.50 21.90 -53.12
CA PHE A 532 -17.39 21.80 -52.17
C PHE A 532 -17.79 21.18 -50.83
N THR A 533 -19.00 21.49 -50.32
CA THR A 533 -19.53 20.85 -49.11
C THR A 533 -19.86 19.37 -49.34
N PHE A 534 -20.37 19.00 -50.51
CA PHE A 534 -20.67 17.60 -50.86
C PHE A 534 -19.41 16.73 -50.84
N ILE A 535 -18.28 17.22 -51.36
CA ILE A 535 -17.00 16.52 -51.29
C ILE A 535 -16.62 16.23 -49.82
N GLN A 536 -16.79 17.21 -48.93
CA GLN A 536 -16.51 17.01 -47.51
C GLN A 536 -17.44 15.98 -46.86
N VAL A 537 -18.72 15.98 -47.23
CA VAL A 537 -19.69 14.98 -46.74
C VAL A 537 -19.29 13.57 -47.19
N LEU A 538 -18.78 13.40 -48.41
CA LEU A 538 -18.26 12.11 -48.88
C LEU A 538 -17.02 11.66 -48.10
N ILE A 539 -16.08 12.56 -47.84
CA ILE A 539 -14.88 12.27 -47.03
C ILE A 539 -15.29 11.84 -45.62
N CYS A 540 -16.19 12.57 -44.97
CA CYS A 540 -16.70 12.23 -43.64
C CYS A 540 -17.47 10.90 -43.63
N SER A 541 -18.29 10.64 -44.66
CA SER A 541 -19.06 9.40 -44.77
C SER A 541 -18.14 8.19 -44.95
N PHE A 542 -17.12 8.32 -45.79
CA PHE A 542 -16.11 7.28 -45.96
C PHE A 542 -15.38 7.01 -44.64
N TRP A 543 -14.96 8.06 -43.91
CA TRP A 543 -14.30 7.89 -42.62
C TRP A 543 -15.19 7.16 -41.60
N LEU A 544 -16.46 7.55 -41.47
CA LEU A 544 -17.40 6.92 -40.55
C LEU A 544 -17.74 5.46 -40.91
N VAL A 545 -17.76 5.10 -42.19
CA VAL A 545 -18.08 3.73 -42.64
C VAL A 545 -16.92 2.77 -42.38
N PHE A 546 -15.69 3.20 -42.67
CA PHE A 546 -14.53 2.30 -42.58
C PHE A 546 -13.86 2.31 -41.22
N SER A 547 -13.82 3.44 -40.52
CA SER A 547 -13.09 3.58 -39.25
C SER A 547 -13.67 4.73 -38.41
N PRO A 548 -14.89 4.57 -37.87
CA PRO A 548 -15.54 5.61 -37.08
C PRO A 548 -14.78 5.90 -35.77
N PRO A 549 -14.75 7.15 -35.29
CA PRO A 549 -14.25 7.48 -33.95
C PRO A 549 -15.08 6.82 -32.84
N PHE A 550 -14.43 6.36 -31.77
CA PHE A 550 -15.07 5.64 -30.66
C PHE A 550 -14.51 6.04 -29.29
N PRO A 551 -15.28 5.92 -28.20
CA PRO A 551 -14.84 6.28 -26.86
C PRO A 551 -13.87 5.24 -26.28
N ILE A 552 -12.76 5.70 -25.68
CA ILE A 552 -11.77 4.84 -25.02
C ILE A 552 -11.46 5.31 -23.60
N LYS A 553 -11.09 4.35 -22.74
CA LYS A 553 -10.55 4.59 -21.39
C LYS A 553 -9.04 4.51 -21.45
N ASN A 554 -8.36 5.66 -21.42
CA ASN A 554 -6.91 5.70 -21.37
C ASN A 554 -6.45 5.50 -19.91
N LEU A 555 -5.82 4.33 -19.67
CA LEU A 555 -5.29 3.91 -18.37
C LEU A 555 -3.77 4.11 -18.24
N THR A 556 -3.13 4.62 -19.29
CA THR A 556 -1.65 4.62 -19.42
C THR A 556 -1.02 5.99 -19.17
N THR A 557 -1.71 7.09 -19.50
CA THR A 557 -1.13 8.44 -19.43
C THR A 557 -0.92 8.92 -17.99
N TYR A 558 -1.88 8.65 -17.09
CA TYR A 558 -1.75 8.95 -15.66
C TYR A 558 -2.06 7.70 -14.84
N LYS A 559 -1.16 7.34 -13.91
CA LYS A 559 -1.32 6.12 -13.10
C LYS A 559 -2.45 6.20 -12.10
N GLU A 560 -2.83 7.40 -11.65
CA GLU A 560 -3.79 7.63 -10.57
C GLU A 560 -5.22 7.95 -11.06
N LYS A 561 -5.42 8.21 -12.37
CA LYS A 561 -6.71 8.62 -12.95
C LYS A 561 -7.03 7.84 -14.22
N ILE A 562 -8.30 7.84 -14.62
CA ILE A 562 -8.78 7.29 -15.88
C ILE A 562 -9.16 8.47 -16.78
N ILE A 563 -8.53 8.64 -17.93
CA ILE A 563 -8.94 9.65 -18.90
C ILE A 563 -9.94 9.02 -19.87
N LEU A 564 -11.10 9.65 -20.01
CA LEU A 564 -12.06 9.32 -21.07
C LEU A 564 -11.82 10.24 -22.27
N GLU A 565 -11.49 9.64 -23.40
CA GLU A 565 -11.23 10.36 -24.66
C GLU A 565 -11.88 9.63 -25.85
N CYS A 566 -11.96 10.30 -26.99
CA CYS A 566 -12.41 9.69 -28.24
C CYS A 566 -11.18 9.31 -29.06
N ASP A 567 -11.01 8.02 -29.34
CA ASP A 567 -10.05 7.57 -30.34
C ASP A 567 -10.54 7.99 -31.72
N LEU A 568 -9.62 8.44 -32.59
CA LEU A 568 -9.95 8.88 -33.94
C LEU A 568 -10.37 7.72 -34.86
N GLY A 569 -10.05 6.47 -34.49
CA GLY A 569 -10.24 5.27 -35.30
C GLY A 569 -9.27 5.18 -36.48
N SER A 570 -9.20 6.24 -37.28
CA SER A 570 -8.24 6.40 -38.38
C SER A 570 -7.65 7.80 -38.39
N ALA A 571 -6.33 7.88 -38.10
CA ALA A 571 -5.57 9.12 -38.24
C ALA A 571 -5.62 9.65 -39.68
N VAL A 572 -5.61 8.76 -40.68
CA VAL A 572 -5.69 9.14 -42.10
C VAL A 572 -7.01 9.86 -42.40
N GLY A 573 -8.14 9.36 -41.86
CA GLY A 573 -9.44 10.00 -42.03
C GLY A 573 -9.49 11.40 -41.43
N PHE A 574 -8.99 11.56 -40.20
CA PHE A 574 -8.89 12.85 -39.52
C PHE A 574 -8.04 13.87 -40.31
N TRP A 575 -6.84 13.47 -40.74
CA TRP A 575 -5.95 14.35 -41.52
C TRP A 575 -6.48 14.63 -42.92
N ALA A 576 -7.26 13.73 -43.53
CA ALA A 576 -7.93 14.00 -44.80
C ALA A 576 -8.99 15.11 -44.68
N VAL A 577 -9.79 15.08 -43.60
CA VAL A 577 -10.77 16.14 -43.28
C VAL A 577 -10.06 17.48 -43.06
N LEU A 578 -9.06 17.53 -42.18
CA LEU A 578 -8.30 18.77 -41.93
C LEU A 578 -7.54 19.26 -43.17
N GLY A 579 -6.97 18.34 -43.95
CA GLY A 579 -6.25 18.63 -45.17
C GLY A 579 -7.13 19.30 -46.22
N TYR A 580 -8.36 18.81 -46.42
CA TYR A 580 -9.30 19.44 -47.36
C TYR A 580 -9.75 20.83 -46.89
N ILE A 581 -10.03 21.00 -45.59
CA ILE A 581 -10.32 22.33 -45.00
C ILE A 581 -9.14 23.28 -45.23
N GLY A 582 -7.91 22.83 -44.97
CA GLY A 582 -6.68 23.60 -45.17
C GLY A 582 -6.46 23.99 -46.63
N LEU A 583 -6.69 23.07 -47.57
CA LEU A 583 -6.58 23.34 -49.01
C LEU A 583 -7.59 24.40 -49.45
N LEU A 584 -8.85 24.28 -49.02
CA LEU A 584 -9.89 25.24 -49.36
C LEU A 584 -9.63 26.61 -48.72
N ALA A 585 -9.13 26.64 -47.48
CA ALA A 585 -8.73 27.86 -46.79
C ALA A 585 -7.56 28.55 -47.49
N ALA A 586 -6.53 27.81 -47.90
CA ALA A 586 -5.39 28.34 -48.64
C ALA A 586 -5.83 28.91 -50.00
N PHE A 587 -6.68 28.20 -50.74
CA PHE A 587 -7.24 28.69 -52.00
C PHE A 587 -8.04 29.98 -51.79
N CYS A 588 -8.88 30.03 -50.75
CA CYS A 588 -9.64 31.23 -50.43
C CYS A 588 -8.74 32.39 -49.96
N PHE A 589 -7.67 32.12 -49.22
CA PHE A 589 -6.70 33.13 -48.79
C PHE A 589 -5.98 33.75 -49.99
N VAL A 590 -5.52 32.94 -50.94
CA VAL A 590 -4.88 33.42 -52.18
C VAL A 590 -5.82 34.33 -52.96
N LEU A 591 -7.08 33.92 -53.18
CA LEU A 591 -8.06 34.75 -53.87
C LEU A 591 -8.38 36.04 -53.10
N ALA A 592 -8.46 35.98 -51.77
CA ALA A 592 -8.71 37.16 -50.94
C ALA A 592 -7.56 38.18 -51.04
N VAL A 593 -6.30 37.72 -51.04
CA VAL A 593 -5.13 38.59 -51.24
C VAL A 593 -5.13 39.23 -52.64
N LEU A 594 -5.55 38.49 -53.67
CA LEU A 594 -5.72 39.06 -55.02
C LEU A 594 -6.81 40.15 -55.03
N ALA A 595 -7.92 39.93 -54.32
CA ALA A 595 -9.00 40.91 -54.19
C ALA A 595 -8.55 42.19 -53.47
N ARG A 596 -7.55 42.13 -52.57
CA ARG A 596 -7.00 43.29 -51.87
C ARG A 596 -6.24 44.27 -52.78
N LYS A 597 -5.67 43.79 -53.89
CA LYS A 597 -4.93 44.63 -54.85
C LYS A 597 -5.86 45.49 -55.74
N LEU A 598 -7.17 45.32 -55.62
CA LEU A 598 -8.16 46.02 -56.41
C LEU A 598 -8.53 47.36 -55.72
N PRO A 599 -8.48 48.50 -56.44
CA PRO A 599 -8.99 49.77 -55.93
C PRO A 599 -10.52 49.69 -55.91
N ASP A 600 -11.10 49.37 -54.76
CA ASP A 600 -12.54 49.43 -54.56
C ASP A 600 -12.85 50.39 -53.40
N ASN A 601 -13.86 51.24 -53.59
CA ASN A 601 -14.28 52.27 -52.64
C ASN A 601 -14.97 51.70 -51.38
N PHE A 602 -15.10 50.37 -51.32
CA PHE A 602 -15.53 49.59 -50.15
C PHE A 602 -14.37 48.76 -49.60
N ASN A 603 -14.01 48.98 -48.32
CA ASN A 603 -13.02 48.20 -47.55
C ASN A 603 -13.37 46.69 -47.38
N GLU A 604 -14.33 46.17 -48.13
CA GLU A 604 -14.88 44.82 -48.00
C GLU A 604 -13.88 43.73 -48.36
N ALA A 605 -13.17 43.85 -49.48
CA ALA A 605 -12.12 42.89 -49.85
C ALA A 605 -11.01 42.82 -48.78
N LYS A 606 -10.68 43.97 -48.18
CA LYS A 606 -9.69 44.08 -47.11
C LYS A 606 -10.13 43.32 -45.86
N LEU A 607 -11.40 43.49 -45.44
CA LEU A 607 -12.00 42.80 -44.30
C LEU A 607 -12.11 41.28 -44.50
N ILE A 608 -12.52 40.84 -45.69
CA ILE A 608 -12.54 39.41 -46.05
C ILE A 608 -11.13 38.82 -45.93
N THR A 609 -10.12 39.54 -46.45
CA THR A 609 -8.74 39.06 -46.37
C THR A 609 -8.20 39.00 -44.94
N PHE A 610 -8.53 39.97 -44.08
CA PHE A 610 -8.17 39.91 -42.66
C PHE A 610 -8.83 38.74 -41.95
N SER A 611 -10.10 38.48 -42.23
CA SER A 611 -10.83 37.35 -41.66
C SER A 611 -10.20 36.00 -42.05
N MET A 612 -9.79 35.84 -43.31
CA MET A 612 -9.11 34.62 -43.79
C MET A 612 -7.67 34.51 -43.30
N LEU A 613 -6.97 35.63 -43.06
CA LEU A 613 -5.64 35.62 -42.44
C LEU A 613 -5.70 35.10 -41.00
N ILE A 614 -6.65 35.60 -40.20
CA ILE A 614 -6.87 35.14 -38.82
C ILE A 614 -7.25 33.67 -38.80
N PHE A 615 -8.14 33.25 -39.70
CA PHE A 615 -8.51 31.84 -39.85
C PHE A 615 -7.27 30.96 -40.08
N CYS A 616 -6.43 31.30 -41.07
CA CYS A 616 -5.23 30.51 -41.37
C CYS A 616 -4.24 30.51 -40.19
N ALA A 617 -4.03 31.65 -39.53
CA ALA A 617 -3.12 31.75 -38.39
C ALA A 617 -3.56 30.82 -37.24
N VAL A 618 -4.84 30.85 -36.86
CA VAL A 618 -5.39 30.00 -35.79
C VAL A 618 -5.19 28.52 -36.09
N TRP A 619 -5.49 28.07 -37.31
CA TRP A 619 -5.37 26.66 -37.68
C TRP A 619 -3.92 26.18 -37.85
N ILE A 620 -3.00 27.06 -38.26
CA ILE A 620 -1.57 26.74 -38.27
C ILE A 620 -1.06 26.57 -36.83
N THR A 621 -1.49 27.43 -35.89
CA THR A 621 -1.09 27.32 -34.48
C THR A 621 -1.75 26.17 -33.73
N PHE A 622 -2.91 25.70 -34.21
CA PHE A 622 -3.64 24.57 -33.64
C PHE A 622 -2.84 23.26 -33.72
N ILE A 623 -2.17 22.99 -34.84
CA ILE A 623 -1.46 21.73 -35.09
C ILE A 623 -0.42 21.40 -34.00
N PRO A 624 0.56 22.29 -33.69
CA PRO A 624 1.53 22.00 -32.63
C PRO A 624 0.87 21.90 -31.25
N ALA A 625 -0.13 22.74 -30.96
CA ALA A 625 -0.82 22.73 -29.66
C ALA A 625 -1.62 21.44 -29.43
N TYR A 626 -2.26 20.91 -30.47
CA TYR A 626 -2.97 19.63 -30.44
C TYR A 626 -2.05 18.45 -30.09
N VAL A 627 -0.84 18.43 -30.66
CA VAL A 627 0.13 17.34 -30.42
C VAL A 627 0.80 17.46 -29.04
N SER A 628 0.96 18.67 -28.51
CA SER A 628 1.62 18.89 -27.21
C SER A 628 0.71 18.72 -26.00
N SER A 629 -0.60 18.94 -26.14
CA SER A 629 -1.53 18.94 -25.01
C SER A 629 -2.13 17.55 -24.79
N PRO A 630 -2.05 16.97 -23.57
CA PRO A 630 -2.64 15.67 -23.27
C PRO A 630 -4.10 15.76 -22.75
N GLY A 631 -4.88 14.71 -23.03
CA GLY A 631 -6.19 14.46 -22.41
C GLY A 631 -7.24 15.56 -22.67
N LYS A 632 -7.87 16.06 -21.60
CA LYS A 632 -8.95 17.06 -21.72
C LYS A 632 -8.50 18.39 -22.34
N PHE A 633 -7.21 18.72 -22.28
CA PHE A 633 -6.67 19.96 -22.83
C PHE A 633 -6.57 19.92 -24.36
N THR A 634 -6.38 18.75 -24.97
CA THR A 634 -6.45 18.57 -26.43
C THR A 634 -7.80 19.06 -26.97
N VAL A 635 -8.88 18.69 -26.28
CA VAL A 635 -10.26 19.07 -26.62
C VAL A 635 -10.51 20.57 -26.44
N VAL A 636 -9.96 21.16 -25.38
CA VAL A 636 -10.03 22.61 -25.12
C VAL A 636 -9.39 23.40 -26.25
N VAL A 637 -8.21 23.00 -26.71
CA VAL A 637 -7.47 23.68 -27.79
C VAL A 637 -8.24 23.59 -29.13
N GLU A 638 -8.90 22.47 -29.42
CA GLU A 638 -9.78 22.32 -30.60
C GLU A 638 -10.97 23.27 -30.56
N ILE A 639 -11.71 23.30 -29.45
CA ILE A 639 -12.87 24.19 -29.28
C ILE A 639 -12.42 25.65 -29.39
N PHE A 640 -11.30 26.00 -28.78
CA PHE A 640 -10.75 27.35 -28.86
C PHE A 640 -10.47 27.78 -30.31
N ALA A 641 -9.84 26.92 -31.11
CA ALA A 641 -9.57 27.19 -32.52
C ALA A 641 -10.86 27.38 -33.34
N ILE A 642 -11.88 26.56 -33.07
CA ILE A 642 -13.21 26.66 -33.69
C ILE A 642 -13.88 28.00 -33.37
N LEU A 643 -13.90 28.39 -32.09
CA LEU A 643 -14.53 29.63 -31.64
C LEU A 643 -13.80 30.86 -32.18
N ALA A 644 -12.46 30.90 -32.05
CA ALA A 644 -11.65 32.04 -32.48
C ALA A 644 -11.79 32.31 -33.99
N SER A 645 -11.77 31.26 -34.80
CA SER A 645 -11.94 31.38 -36.26
C SER A 645 -13.36 31.83 -36.64
N SER A 646 -14.39 31.31 -35.96
CA SER A 646 -15.79 31.69 -36.19
C SER A 646 -16.08 33.14 -35.78
N PHE A 647 -15.57 33.57 -34.62
CA PHE A 647 -15.66 34.97 -34.18
C PHE A 647 -14.94 35.92 -35.13
N GLY A 648 -13.74 35.54 -35.61
CA GLY A 648 -13.02 36.31 -36.62
C GLY A 648 -13.86 36.55 -37.88
N LEU A 649 -14.51 35.51 -38.41
CA LEU A 649 -15.38 35.65 -39.58
C LEU A 649 -16.60 36.54 -39.33
N ILE A 650 -17.29 36.39 -38.18
CA ILE A 650 -18.42 37.28 -37.83
C ILE A 650 -17.98 38.74 -37.70
N ILE A 651 -16.92 39.00 -36.92
CA ILE A 651 -16.48 40.36 -36.57
C ILE A 651 -16.04 41.11 -37.83
N PHE A 652 -15.23 40.50 -38.70
CA PHE A 652 -14.69 41.21 -39.85
C PHE A 652 -15.68 41.29 -41.04
N ILE A 653 -16.53 40.27 -41.27
CA ILE A 653 -17.42 40.26 -42.44
C ILE A 653 -18.75 40.97 -42.17
N PHE A 654 -19.33 40.82 -40.98
CA PHE A 654 -20.69 41.27 -40.68
C PHE A 654 -20.77 42.48 -39.75
N ALA A 655 -19.88 42.62 -38.75
CA ALA A 655 -19.99 43.72 -37.79
C ALA A 655 -19.95 45.13 -38.46
N PRO A 656 -19.09 45.41 -39.46
CA PRO A 656 -19.09 46.70 -40.15
C PRO A 656 -20.41 46.97 -40.88
N LYS A 657 -21.08 45.92 -41.39
CA LYS A 657 -22.35 46.02 -42.12
C LYS A 657 -23.51 46.23 -41.17
N CYS A 658 -23.55 45.50 -40.06
CA CYS A 658 -24.50 45.74 -38.98
C CYS A 658 -24.38 47.16 -38.43
N PHE A 659 -23.15 47.64 -38.22
CA PHE A 659 -22.90 48.99 -37.72
C PHE A 659 -23.47 50.06 -38.65
N ILE A 660 -23.28 49.93 -39.98
CA ILE A 660 -23.83 50.88 -40.94
C ILE A 660 -25.37 50.79 -40.98
N ILE A 661 -25.94 49.59 -40.96
CA ILE A 661 -27.40 49.39 -41.02
C ILE A 661 -28.11 49.98 -39.79
N LEU A 662 -27.55 49.81 -38.59
CA LEU A 662 -28.18 50.21 -37.33
C LEU A 662 -27.87 51.66 -36.91
N PHE A 663 -26.62 52.10 -37.06
CA PHE A 663 -26.15 53.38 -36.51
C PHE A 663 -25.89 54.47 -37.56
N LYS A 664 -25.84 54.13 -38.86
CA LYS A 664 -25.62 55.10 -39.95
C LYS A 664 -26.58 54.92 -41.13
N PRO A 665 -27.90 55.04 -40.91
CA PRO A 665 -28.91 54.84 -41.95
C PRO A 665 -28.74 55.80 -43.15
N GLU A 666 -28.13 56.96 -42.95
CA GLU A 666 -27.81 57.93 -44.02
C GLU A 666 -26.88 57.37 -45.10
N LYS A 667 -26.02 56.39 -44.74
CA LYS A 667 -25.14 55.68 -45.68
C LYS A 667 -25.81 54.46 -46.32
N ASN A 668 -27.04 54.13 -45.91
CA ASN A 668 -27.83 52.99 -46.39
C ASN A 668 -28.82 53.38 -47.51
N THR A 669 -28.44 54.34 -48.37
CA THR A 669 -29.26 54.79 -49.51
C THR A 669 -28.58 54.50 -50.84
N LYS A 670 -29.39 54.17 -51.87
CA LYS A 670 -28.90 53.91 -53.24
C LYS A 670 -28.12 55.10 -53.81
N LYS A 671 -28.51 56.33 -53.44
CA LYS A 671 -27.88 57.59 -53.87
C LYS A 671 -26.48 57.74 -53.28
N TYR A 672 -26.27 57.44 -51.99
CA TYR A 672 -24.94 57.45 -51.36
C TYR A 672 -24.01 56.35 -51.91
N LEU A 673 -24.56 55.18 -52.26
CA LEU A 673 -23.82 54.07 -52.86
C LEU A 673 -23.41 54.34 -54.32
N MET A 674 -24.19 55.10 -55.09
CA MET A 674 -23.91 55.39 -56.51
C MET A 674 -23.15 56.72 -56.72
N ASN A 675 -23.34 57.76 -55.89
CA ASN A 675 -22.68 59.07 -56.06
C ASN A 675 -21.16 59.06 -55.81
N LYS A 676 -20.61 57.98 -55.24
CA LYS A 676 -19.18 57.84 -54.98
C LYS A 676 -18.41 57.15 -56.12
N ASN A 677 -19.10 56.73 -57.18
CA ASN A 677 -18.49 56.13 -58.37
C ASN A 677 -18.17 57.16 -59.48
N GLN A 678 -18.25 58.46 -59.16
CA GLN A 678 -18.04 59.56 -60.12
C GLN A 678 -17.10 60.66 -59.61
N SER A 679 -16.21 60.36 -58.65
CA SER A 679 -15.08 61.22 -58.29
C SER A 679 -13.77 60.52 -58.58
#